data_AF-A0A849Y876-F1
#
_entry.id   AF-A0A849Y876-F1
#
_cell.length_a   1.000
_cell.length_b   1.000
_cell.length_c   1.000
_cell.angle_alpha   90.00
_cell.angle_beta   90.00
_cell.angle_gamma   90.00
#
_symmetry.space_group_name_H-M   'P 1'
#
loop_
_entity.id
_entity.type
_entity.pdbx_description
1 polymer ?
#
loop_
_entity_poly.entity_id
_entity_poly.type
_entity_poly.pdbx_seq_one_letter_code
_entity_poly.pdbx_strand_id
1 'polypeptide(L)'
;MSRMRASRVSILRGIGILALVEAVLRSASAQTNFVWLIGTNVVWNGVSRNWGETGATNGWTNTQAIANAVPLAGGSNDYTLHFANVGAGVATNDLGPFLLNRLLFANQNMTLYGGSLILVTNRGGSVPEVKQNSGASARTVAIHNHLILSNDTAFGGSVNSAGATLLLGGVVSGPGSITKTGINVLALTNGGNNLASVTVNEGALRLGASSGFAGVNVLGAATVTNHAQVVFTSSSGGNALYSNQFTGSGSLSFQGTSLTYLSGSNSFTGGAAIASGNARLAVGHDHALGSGALAFTASGAALSATGNAARTLANRLVFSNNATLGHGTDDGRLTLTGDADLANGIRRLTISSPVVLSGVLSNGGFNKLGSGSLTLSNPANQYALGTSNSAGVLILGADHVLGSGTLVMNGGILQSSDATARTVTNALAFAANPSFGAAGTGDLRFTSPFVDLGANPCVITVSNSLTTLAGVLTNSAGLVKTGPGVLALSGVNLFTGGAYLSNGTLSVANVDNLGGEDSAITFHGGALRTTGAVTNRAENTGAFLKTGDGELALFGSNAFISFTVRGGGARIAGGSARSFGNVAIGNAAQTNAALVVDGGAFASSSNGTFVVGSGAGATGAVIVAEGGALYLTNRLGSSNTAYTSLGDGAGAFGSLIISGGLVRTERTGGNSGFAVGGRWSATPGSGQLLMYGGSVDLNEALYVGGFAGSTGYVLVAGGTLTATNTAKLPTLDYVRIGGAATGVGVLIVSNQGVFAADQINIAFSAGSTGLLVVTEGGLVELTRNNYLKSSAGFHTFSNVAGGTLRFTTNTPEIALTVENSHVIDSALEFKGVDAANLSTAAGKFTFQGANTLRLHSATNAAAAWAFTNGGAFQTLELAGAHPHWRGTSLLIGNGGTLRVSNATATVGAVLTNAGAIRAIHANVTYGGPVVMSGLYHSDPSTNTFTSNLTVTASGALQGSNGDRFVFRQNLLMGSTNRSQFDLSAAAMRFADAGGGPTNHVLDLSESGALDLGSNWMNVAQLATNFSLGRLELALGNRLQITGGVGNAFYVGALDLGGLGTNALASVLDLDVNLYYDPTAIENADLGGLTYDFAEWNGALVPLAIPEPSPLLIVGAGLTLLGSLRRRKRG
;
A
#
# COMPACT_ATOMS: atom_id res chain seq x y z
N MET A 1 -13.95 48.12 25.09
CA MET A 1 -14.65 49.27 25.70
C MET A 1 -13.80 49.74 26.88
N SER A 2 -13.05 50.84 26.87
CA SER A 2 -13.45 52.27 26.87
C SER A 2 -14.28 52.69 28.10
N ARG A 3 -14.02 53.79 28.83
CA ARG A 3 -12.87 54.72 28.94
C ARG A 3 -13.16 55.65 30.16
N MET A 4 -12.10 56.14 30.84
CA MET A 4 -11.99 57.47 31.51
C MET A 4 -13.00 58.00 32.57
N ARG A 5 -12.44 58.38 33.73
CA ARG A 5 -12.53 59.68 34.47
C ARG A 5 -13.89 60.35 34.84
N ALA A 6 -14.06 60.59 36.15
CA ALA A 6 -14.54 61.85 36.78
C ALA A 6 -14.10 61.86 38.28
N SER A 7 -13.30 62.83 38.75
CA SER A 7 -13.65 64.14 39.35
C SER A 7 -14.33 64.05 40.75
N ARG A 8 -13.67 64.29 41.90
CA ARG A 8 -13.15 65.52 42.58
C ARG A 8 -14.21 66.36 43.35
N VAL A 9 -13.79 66.90 44.54
CA VAL A 9 -14.41 67.97 45.40
C VAL A 9 -15.57 67.52 46.33
N SER A 10 -15.38 67.23 47.64
CA SER A 10 -15.34 68.09 48.89
C SER A 10 -16.74 68.35 49.54
N ILE A 11 -16.96 68.71 50.83
CA ILE A 11 -16.08 69.27 51.90
C ILE A 11 -16.51 68.90 53.38
N LEU A 12 -16.37 69.82 54.35
CA LEU A 12 -16.67 69.80 55.83
C LEU A 12 -18.15 69.49 56.22
N ARG A 13 -18.54 68.84 57.34
CA ARG A 13 -18.22 68.86 58.82
C ARG A 13 -19.08 69.82 59.70
N GLY A 14 -19.68 69.28 60.76
CA GLY A 14 -20.32 69.97 61.93
C GLY A 14 -21.17 68.99 62.75
N ILE A 15 -20.67 68.34 63.83
CA ILE A 15 -20.53 68.77 65.26
C ILE A 15 -21.79 68.53 66.12
N GLY A 16 -21.61 67.96 67.33
CA GLY A 16 -22.60 67.93 68.45
C GLY A 16 -23.18 66.53 68.74
N ILE A 17 -22.47 65.61 69.41
CA ILE A 17 -22.33 65.50 70.89
C ILE A 17 -23.68 65.31 71.62
N LEU A 18 -23.93 64.08 72.08
CA LEU A 18 -24.48 63.83 73.41
C LEU A 18 -24.12 62.41 73.90
N ALA A 19 -23.57 62.33 75.11
CA ALA A 19 -23.83 61.37 76.20
C ALA A 19 -24.08 59.87 75.88
N LEU A 20 -23.70 58.90 76.73
CA LEU A 20 -22.94 58.86 77.98
C LEU A 20 -22.40 57.42 78.00
N VAL A 21 -21.09 57.19 77.94
CA VAL A 21 -20.30 56.91 79.14
C VAL A 21 -21.09 56.14 80.20
N GLU A 22 -21.21 54.82 80.02
CA GLU A 22 -20.70 53.84 80.97
C GLU A 22 -20.68 52.46 80.30
N ALA A 23 -19.50 52.01 79.90
CA ALA A 23 -18.61 51.17 80.71
C ALA A 23 -19.01 49.69 80.50
N VAL A 24 -18.17 48.89 79.87
CA VAL A 24 -16.84 48.54 80.38
C VAL A 24 -15.72 48.74 79.33
N LEU A 25 -14.64 49.42 79.74
CA LEU A 25 -13.27 49.41 79.20
C LEU A 25 -13.11 49.54 77.65
N ARG A 26 -12.70 50.69 77.10
CA ARG A 26 -11.31 51.23 77.15
C ARG A 26 -10.29 50.12 76.80
N SER A 27 -9.41 50.18 75.81
CA SER A 27 -8.50 51.25 75.33
C SER A 27 -7.19 50.53 74.97
N ALA A 28 -6.27 51.00 74.13
CA ALA A 28 -6.28 52.08 73.14
C ALA A 28 -4.99 51.95 72.28
N SER A 29 -5.00 52.64 71.14
CA SER A 29 -3.87 53.42 70.59
C SER A 29 -2.57 52.67 70.18
N ALA A 30 -1.70 53.25 69.34
CA ALA A 30 -1.61 54.64 68.91
C ALA A 30 -1.24 54.84 67.44
N GLN A 31 -1.77 55.90 66.84
CA GLN A 31 -0.98 56.69 65.90
C GLN A 31 -0.04 57.58 66.72
N THR A 32 1.24 57.57 66.36
CA THR A 32 2.27 58.43 66.91
C THR A 32 2.12 59.87 66.42
N ASN A 33 1.69 60.78 67.30
CA ASN A 33 2.16 62.16 67.22
C ASN A 33 3.48 62.25 67.99
N PHE A 34 4.57 62.59 67.31
CA PHE A 34 5.85 62.85 67.96
C PHE A 34 5.81 64.24 68.61
N VAL A 35 6.04 64.30 69.93
CA VAL A 35 6.41 65.53 70.63
C VAL A 35 7.85 65.37 71.09
N TRP A 36 8.73 66.26 70.66
CA TRP A 36 10.11 66.31 71.10
C TRP A 36 10.19 66.94 72.50
N LEU A 37 10.90 66.28 73.41
CA LEU A 37 11.34 66.86 74.69
C LEU A 37 12.85 66.68 74.81
N ILE A 38 13.55 67.80 74.96
CA ILE A 38 15.01 67.91 74.91
C ILE A 38 15.55 68.09 76.34
N GLY A 39 16.60 67.34 76.70
CA GLY A 39 17.38 67.51 77.94
C GLY A 39 16.74 66.87 79.17
N THR A 40 17.42 66.03 79.94
CA THR A 40 18.71 66.31 80.62
C THR A 40 19.41 65.00 81.03
N ASN A 41 20.69 65.08 81.39
CA ASN A 41 21.50 63.90 81.68
C ASN A 41 21.06 63.16 82.95
N VAL A 42 20.98 61.83 82.87
CA VAL A 42 20.93 60.93 84.05
C VAL A 42 22.24 60.15 84.11
N VAL A 43 23.06 60.47 85.10
CA VAL A 43 24.25 59.69 85.48
C VAL A 43 23.81 58.69 86.56
N TRP A 44 24.23 57.42 86.43
CA TRP A 44 24.06 56.44 87.51
C TRP A 44 25.38 55.79 87.88
N ASN A 45 25.63 55.71 89.19
CA ASN A 45 26.92 55.38 89.78
C ASN A 45 26.64 54.46 90.98
N GLY A 46 27.15 53.24 90.99
CA GLY A 46 26.81 52.23 92.00
C GLY A 46 27.41 50.85 91.70
N VAL A 47 27.86 50.16 92.74
CA VAL A 47 28.79 49.01 92.63
C VAL A 47 28.05 47.66 92.77
N SER A 48 28.61 46.62 92.12
CA SER A 48 28.26 45.19 92.14
C SER A 48 27.16 44.67 93.08
N ARG A 49 26.22 43.88 92.53
CA ARG A 49 25.93 42.47 92.93
C ARG A 49 24.88 41.83 92.00
N ASN A 50 24.72 40.51 92.15
CA ASN A 50 23.91 39.64 91.28
C ASN A 50 22.42 40.02 91.24
N TRP A 51 21.78 39.79 90.10
CA TRP A 51 20.32 39.85 89.97
C TRP A 51 19.68 38.59 90.55
N GLY A 52 19.26 38.70 91.81
CA GLY A 52 18.40 37.76 92.50
C GLY A 52 17.74 38.45 93.69
N GLU A 53 16.47 38.16 93.91
CA GLU A 53 15.63 38.61 95.02
C GLU A 53 15.02 40.03 95.00
N THR A 54 14.00 40.15 95.84
CA THR A 54 12.87 41.07 95.81
C THR A 54 13.12 42.37 96.56
N GLY A 55 12.65 43.49 95.98
CA GLY A 55 12.20 44.64 96.76
C GLY A 55 13.24 45.71 97.11
N ALA A 56 13.68 46.50 96.14
CA ALA A 56 13.96 47.94 96.33
C ALA A 56 13.95 48.70 95.00
N THR A 57 13.55 49.97 95.03
CA THR A 57 13.34 50.85 93.88
C THR A 57 14.63 51.32 93.22
N ASN A 58 14.77 51.10 91.90
CA ASN A 58 15.73 51.81 91.05
C ASN A 58 15.18 51.95 89.62
N GLY A 59 14.76 53.16 89.24
CA GLY A 59 14.78 53.70 87.87
C GLY A 59 14.11 52.92 86.72
N TRP A 60 12.78 52.71 86.75
CA TRP A 60 12.01 52.27 85.57
C TRP A 60 10.69 53.06 85.43
N THR A 61 10.23 53.23 84.20
CA THR A 61 8.91 53.81 83.86
C THR A 61 8.14 52.87 82.93
N ASN A 62 6.81 52.86 83.05
CA ASN A 62 5.92 52.15 82.14
C ASN A 62 5.32 53.09 81.08
N THR A 63 4.41 52.59 80.25
CA THR A 63 3.72 53.32 79.16
C THR A 63 2.90 54.55 79.59
N GLN A 64 2.81 54.87 80.88
CA GLN A 64 2.19 56.10 81.40
C GLN A 64 3.16 57.02 82.17
N ALA A 65 4.47 56.72 82.14
CA ALA A 65 5.53 57.55 82.73
C ALA A 65 5.39 57.87 84.24
N ILE A 66 4.74 56.99 85.01
CA ILE A 66 4.71 57.08 86.48
C ILE A 66 5.99 56.45 87.06
N ALA A 67 6.70 57.19 87.91
CA ALA A 67 7.90 56.73 88.58
C ALA A 67 7.59 55.88 89.83
N ASN A 68 8.42 54.86 90.09
CA ASN A 68 8.43 54.05 91.32
C ASN A 68 7.15 53.22 91.64
N ALA A 69 6.49 52.66 90.64
CA ALA A 69 5.52 51.58 90.84
C ALA A 69 6.17 50.19 90.64
N VAL A 70 6.06 49.31 91.66
CA VAL A 70 6.46 47.89 91.56
C VAL A 70 5.54 47.17 90.56
N PRO A 71 6.03 46.19 89.77
CA PRO A 71 5.15 45.35 88.94
C PRO A 71 4.11 44.65 89.83
N LEU A 72 2.83 44.91 89.58
CA LEU A 72 1.75 44.26 90.31
C LEU A 72 1.79 42.74 90.06
N ALA A 73 1.53 41.97 91.11
CA ALA A 73 1.42 40.51 91.04
C ALA A 73 0.17 40.11 90.25
N GLY A 74 0.29 40.09 88.92
CA GLY A 74 -0.76 39.76 87.98
C GLY A 74 -1.02 40.87 86.95
N GLY A 75 -0.56 40.66 85.71
CA GLY A 75 -1.12 41.33 84.54
C GLY A 75 -0.31 42.47 83.88
N SER A 76 0.81 42.16 83.24
CA SER A 76 1.11 42.48 81.82
C SER A 76 2.55 42.04 81.48
N ASN A 77 2.73 41.28 80.40
CA ASN A 77 3.94 40.45 80.21
C ASN A 77 4.95 40.96 79.17
N ASP A 78 4.76 42.19 78.66
CA ASP A 78 5.56 42.76 77.57
C ASP A 78 6.25 44.04 78.03
N TYR A 79 7.59 44.09 77.91
CA TYR A 79 8.40 45.25 78.28
C TYR A 79 9.08 45.86 77.04
N THR A 80 9.21 47.18 77.00
CA THR A 80 9.83 47.91 75.88
C THR A 80 10.87 48.89 76.41
N LEU A 81 12.13 48.75 76.01
CA LEU A 81 13.24 49.59 76.48
C LEU A 81 13.71 50.54 75.37
N HIS A 82 13.65 51.85 75.65
CA HIS A 82 13.93 52.91 74.67
C HIS A 82 15.21 53.69 74.99
N PHE A 83 16.18 53.66 74.08
CA PHE A 83 17.42 54.44 74.16
C PHE A 83 17.29 55.73 73.33
N ALA A 84 16.76 56.80 73.95
CA ALA A 84 16.18 57.95 73.23
C ALA A 84 17.15 59.09 72.81
N ASN A 85 18.42 59.07 73.21
CA ASN A 85 19.38 60.16 72.92
C ASN A 85 20.55 59.70 72.01
N VAL A 86 20.92 60.55 71.05
CA VAL A 86 22.12 60.40 70.23
C VAL A 86 23.26 61.18 70.89
N GLY A 87 23.93 60.55 71.86
CA GLY A 87 25.08 61.12 72.55
C GLY A 87 25.93 60.02 73.19
N ALA A 88 27.25 60.18 73.16
CA ALA A 88 28.18 59.24 73.77
C ALA A 88 28.12 59.35 75.31
N GLY A 89 27.33 58.48 75.95
CA GLY A 89 27.33 58.33 77.40
C GLY A 89 28.61 57.65 77.88
N VAL A 90 29.46 58.38 78.59
CA VAL A 90 30.67 57.84 79.23
C VAL A 90 30.39 57.61 80.72
N ALA A 91 30.59 56.39 81.19
CA ALA A 91 30.54 56.07 82.62
C ALA A 91 31.91 56.31 83.27
N THR A 92 31.95 57.03 84.39
CA THR A 92 33.19 57.54 85.01
C THR A 92 33.66 56.69 86.20
N ASN A 93 33.63 55.36 86.09
CA ASN A 93 34.34 54.49 87.03
C ASN A 93 35.38 53.68 86.27
N ASP A 94 36.64 53.77 86.70
CA ASP A 94 37.80 53.31 85.93
C ASP A 94 37.82 51.79 85.73
N LEU A 95 37.54 51.35 84.50
CA LEU A 95 38.22 50.23 83.83
C LEU A 95 38.00 50.21 82.29
N GLY A 96 37.11 51.03 81.71
CA GLY A 96 36.98 51.17 80.25
C GLY A 96 35.66 51.80 79.75
N PRO A 97 35.48 51.94 78.42
CA PRO A 97 34.21 52.38 77.83
C PRO A 97 33.08 51.38 78.14
N PHE A 98 31.82 51.77 77.98
CA PHE A 98 30.65 50.95 78.36
C PHE A 98 30.66 49.55 77.68
N LEU A 99 31.12 48.52 78.39
CA LEU A 99 31.25 47.16 77.87
C LEU A 99 30.01 46.30 78.22
N LEU A 100 29.04 46.17 77.30
CA LEU A 100 27.98 45.18 77.46
C LEU A 100 28.49 43.78 77.08
N ASN A 101 29.22 43.13 77.99
CA ASN A 101 29.75 41.77 77.75
C ASN A 101 28.68 40.67 77.89
N ARG A 102 27.52 40.95 78.50
CA ARG A 102 26.41 40.00 78.54
C ARG A 102 25.05 40.67 78.66
N LEU A 103 24.10 40.24 77.84
CA LEU A 103 22.69 40.63 77.89
C LEU A 103 21.84 39.37 78.12
N LEU A 104 21.01 39.37 79.16
CA LEU A 104 20.23 38.19 79.58
C LEU A 104 18.74 38.53 79.64
N PHE A 105 17.92 37.70 79.04
CA PHE A 105 16.47 37.84 78.94
C PHE A 105 15.77 36.62 79.54
N ALA A 106 14.65 36.82 80.24
CA ALA A 106 13.91 35.77 80.94
C ALA A 106 12.53 35.48 80.30
N ASN A 107 11.57 34.96 81.09
CA ASN A 107 10.25 34.43 80.69
C ASN A 107 9.22 35.43 80.10
N GLN A 108 9.64 36.47 79.38
CA GLN A 108 8.80 37.57 78.89
C GLN A 108 9.01 37.80 77.39
N ASN A 109 8.09 38.49 76.73
CA ASN A 109 8.43 39.14 75.46
C ASN A 109 9.08 40.49 75.78
N MET A 110 10.04 40.90 74.97
CA MET A 110 10.68 42.21 75.17
C MET A 110 11.11 42.81 73.83
N THR A 111 11.02 44.13 73.70
CA THR A 111 11.52 44.85 72.53
C THR A 111 12.49 45.97 72.93
N LEU A 112 13.71 45.94 72.39
CA LEU A 112 14.72 47.00 72.50
C LEU A 112 14.69 47.83 71.21
N TYR A 113 14.75 49.16 71.36
CA TYR A 113 14.79 50.11 70.24
C TYR A 113 15.48 51.43 70.64
N GLY A 114 15.96 52.19 69.66
CA GLY A 114 16.73 53.43 69.86
C GLY A 114 18.10 53.40 69.17
N GLY A 115 19.08 54.11 69.73
CA GLY A 115 20.45 54.22 69.19
C GLY A 115 21.25 52.91 69.13
N SER A 116 22.49 52.97 68.64
CA SER A 116 23.34 51.79 68.44
C SER A 116 23.77 51.13 69.77
N LEU A 117 23.87 49.80 69.76
CA LEU A 117 24.36 48.98 70.87
C LEU A 117 25.71 48.36 70.50
N ILE A 118 26.75 48.55 71.32
CA ILE A 118 28.11 48.04 71.06
C ILE A 118 28.41 46.87 72.01
N LEU A 119 28.82 45.73 71.45
CA LEU A 119 29.23 44.53 72.18
C LEU A 119 30.75 44.31 72.04
N VAL A 120 31.42 44.16 73.18
CA VAL A 120 32.88 44.30 73.34
C VAL A 120 33.36 43.38 74.46
N THR A 121 34.48 42.69 74.24
CA THR A 121 35.06 41.75 75.22
C THR A 121 35.75 42.50 76.37
N ASN A 122 35.52 42.04 77.61
CA ASN A 122 36.25 42.53 78.78
C ASN A 122 37.75 42.13 78.73
N ARG A 123 38.64 42.96 79.29
CA ARG A 123 40.10 42.70 79.33
C ARG A 123 40.41 41.42 80.13
N GLY A 124 40.51 40.29 79.43
CA GLY A 124 40.74 38.95 79.99
C GLY A 124 39.49 38.09 80.22
N GLY A 125 38.32 38.48 79.67
CA GLY A 125 37.03 37.80 79.90
C GLY A 125 36.55 36.87 78.78
N SER A 126 35.48 36.13 79.07
CA SER A 126 34.74 35.30 78.11
C SER A 126 34.06 36.13 77.01
N VAL A 127 33.84 35.52 75.83
CA VAL A 127 33.15 36.12 74.68
C VAL A 127 31.83 36.82 75.07
N PRO A 128 31.48 37.96 74.44
CA PRO A 128 30.19 38.60 74.63
C PRO A 128 29.01 37.65 74.37
N GLU A 129 27.95 37.73 75.19
CA GLU A 129 26.77 36.85 75.04
C GLU A 129 25.44 37.60 75.07
N VAL A 130 24.50 37.23 74.20
CA VAL A 130 23.08 37.60 74.26
C VAL A 130 22.26 36.32 74.50
N LYS A 131 21.69 36.16 75.69
CA LYS A 131 21.03 34.93 76.14
C LYS A 131 19.53 35.14 76.39
N GLN A 132 18.69 34.33 75.76
CA GLN A 132 17.26 34.21 76.03
C GLN A 132 17.00 32.92 76.81
N ASN A 133 16.81 33.05 78.12
CA ASN A 133 16.47 31.97 79.03
C ASN A 133 14.94 31.93 79.25
N SER A 134 14.21 31.31 78.32
CA SER A 134 12.75 31.15 78.41
C SER A 134 12.37 29.71 78.78
N GLY A 135 11.51 29.57 79.80
CA GLY A 135 10.82 28.32 80.11
C GLY A 135 9.87 27.85 79.01
N ALA A 136 9.10 26.80 79.28
CA ALA A 136 8.42 25.94 78.31
C ALA A 136 7.38 26.58 77.34
N SER A 137 7.18 27.89 77.34
CA SER A 137 6.39 28.61 76.34
C SER A 137 7.27 29.31 75.31
N ALA A 138 6.89 29.29 74.04
CA ALA A 138 7.53 30.12 73.01
C ALA A 138 7.34 31.63 73.32
N ARG A 139 8.44 32.39 73.35
CA ARG A 139 8.47 33.84 73.60
C ARG A 139 9.41 34.53 72.61
N THR A 140 9.13 35.80 72.32
CA THR A 140 9.91 36.59 71.36
C THR A 140 10.61 37.75 72.05
N VAL A 141 11.94 37.83 71.91
CA VAL A 141 12.71 39.04 72.25
C VAL A 141 13.18 39.69 70.96
N ALA A 142 12.93 40.98 70.78
CA ALA A 142 13.27 41.74 69.58
C ALA A 142 14.27 42.85 69.87
N ILE A 143 15.33 42.94 69.07
CA ILE A 143 16.35 44.00 69.14
C ILE A 143 16.32 44.74 67.80
N HIS A 144 15.77 45.96 67.81
CA HIS A 144 15.69 46.84 66.64
C HIS A 144 16.83 47.87 66.58
N ASN A 145 17.68 47.94 67.62
CA ASN A 145 18.88 48.76 67.64
C ASN A 145 19.89 48.33 66.58
N HIS A 146 20.69 49.27 66.08
CA HIS A 146 21.89 48.97 65.28
C HIS A 146 22.93 48.31 66.19
N LEU A 147 23.22 47.03 65.97
CA LEU A 147 24.14 46.23 66.76
C LEU A 147 25.55 46.27 66.16
N ILE A 148 26.53 46.66 66.97
CA ILE A 148 27.94 46.75 66.59
C ILE A 148 28.71 45.68 67.37
N LEU A 149 29.15 44.63 66.68
CA LEU A 149 29.93 43.53 67.22
C LEU A 149 31.42 43.86 67.06
N SER A 150 32.09 44.28 68.13
CA SER A 150 33.55 44.49 68.11
C SER A 150 34.33 43.19 68.29
N ASN A 151 33.68 42.12 68.74
CA ASN A 151 34.24 40.79 68.97
C ASN A 151 33.15 39.72 68.69
N ASP A 152 33.57 38.46 68.54
CA ASP A 152 32.65 37.33 68.35
C ASP A 152 31.64 37.24 69.49
N THR A 153 30.34 37.22 69.14
CA THR A 153 29.24 37.29 70.11
C THR A 153 28.38 36.04 70.03
N ALA A 154 28.16 35.40 71.18
CA ALA A 154 27.31 34.22 71.31
C ALA A 154 25.83 34.60 71.53
N PHE A 155 24.93 34.07 70.71
CA PHE A 155 23.48 34.25 70.83
C PHE A 155 22.85 32.90 71.18
N GLY A 156 22.19 32.78 72.34
CA GLY A 156 21.68 31.47 72.80
C GLY A 156 20.91 31.50 74.11
N GLY A 157 21.14 30.52 74.99
CA GLY A 157 20.48 30.39 76.30
C GLY A 157 20.81 29.07 76.98
N SER A 158 20.64 29.00 78.31
CA SER A 158 20.84 27.78 79.11
C SER A 158 19.52 27.10 79.52
N VAL A 159 18.39 27.82 79.42
CA VAL A 159 17.03 27.31 79.61
C VAL A 159 16.27 27.67 78.34
N ASN A 160 16.01 26.67 77.51
CA ASN A 160 15.60 26.87 76.13
C ASN A 160 14.28 26.14 75.84
N SER A 161 13.44 26.72 75.00
CA SER A 161 12.18 26.12 74.56
C SER A 161 12.09 26.18 73.03
N ALA A 162 11.80 25.03 72.41
CA ALA A 162 11.69 24.94 70.96
C ALA A 162 10.60 25.91 70.45
N GLY A 163 10.99 26.85 69.59
CA GLY A 163 10.12 27.91 69.06
C GLY A 163 10.26 29.28 69.73
N ALA A 164 10.96 29.42 70.87
CA ALA A 164 11.38 30.74 71.35
C ALA A 164 12.28 31.43 70.31
N THR A 165 12.08 32.74 70.10
CA THR A 165 12.76 33.50 69.04
C THR A 165 13.45 34.74 69.60
N LEU A 166 14.76 34.84 69.38
CA LEU A 166 15.51 36.08 69.46
C LEU A 166 15.56 36.72 68.06
N LEU A 167 14.93 37.87 67.91
CA LEU A 167 14.74 38.61 66.67
C LEU A 167 15.71 39.79 66.60
N LEU A 168 16.55 39.83 65.57
CA LEU A 168 17.37 40.99 65.22
C LEU A 168 16.69 41.72 64.05
N GLY A 169 16.10 42.87 64.36
CA GLY A 169 15.39 43.74 63.41
C GLY A 169 16.19 44.99 63.00
N GLY A 170 17.25 45.34 63.75
CA GLY A 170 18.20 46.38 63.38
C GLY A 170 19.43 45.83 62.66
N VAL A 171 20.17 46.70 61.97
CA VAL A 171 21.44 46.34 61.28
C VAL A 171 22.44 45.75 62.28
N VAL A 172 23.16 44.71 61.88
CA VAL A 172 24.28 44.12 62.61
C VAL A 172 25.56 44.35 61.81
N SER A 173 26.61 44.85 62.46
CA SER A 173 27.85 45.27 61.80
C SER A 173 29.06 45.16 62.73
N GLY A 174 30.26 45.29 62.18
CA GLY A 174 31.51 45.32 62.95
C GLY A 174 32.40 44.10 62.66
N PRO A 175 33.63 44.06 63.20
CA PRO A 175 34.58 42.99 62.93
C PRO A 175 34.23 41.64 63.60
N GLY A 176 33.28 41.60 64.53
CA GLY A 176 32.88 40.38 65.25
C GLY A 176 31.92 39.46 64.49
N SER A 177 31.99 38.17 64.80
CA SER A 177 31.12 37.12 64.26
C SER A 177 29.88 36.87 65.12
N ILE A 178 28.86 36.22 64.54
CA ILE A 178 27.71 35.67 65.27
C ILE A 178 27.94 34.18 65.55
N THR A 179 27.83 33.76 66.81
CA THR A 179 27.83 32.33 67.19
C THR A 179 26.49 31.95 67.81
N LYS A 180 25.67 31.17 67.09
CA LYS A 180 24.35 30.72 67.54
C LYS A 180 24.44 29.41 68.32
N THR A 181 23.99 29.42 69.57
CA THR A 181 23.92 28.27 70.51
C THR A 181 22.50 28.09 71.09
N GLY A 182 22.24 26.99 71.80
CA GLY A 182 20.92 26.67 72.36
C GLY A 182 19.85 26.31 71.31
N ILE A 183 18.78 25.62 71.70
CA ILE A 183 17.74 25.15 70.76
C ILE A 183 16.77 26.23 70.26
N ASN A 184 16.83 27.46 70.78
CA ASN A 184 15.97 28.58 70.37
C ASN A 184 16.25 29.01 68.91
N VAL A 185 15.36 29.81 68.32
CA VAL A 185 15.56 30.43 67.00
C VAL A 185 16.25 31.78 67.15
N LEU A 186 17.28 32.05 66.35
CA LEU A 186 17.80 33.40 66.11
C LEU A 186 17.31 33.85 64.74
N ALA A 187 16.51 34.91 64.67
CA ALA A 187 15.93 35.40 63.43
C ALA A 187 16.56 36.74 63.02
N LEU A 188 17.21 36.80 61.86
CA LEU A 188 17.64 38.04 61.22
C LEU A 188 16.60 38.42 60.16
N THR A 189 15.84 39.47 60.42
CA THR A 189 14.72 39.91 59.55
C THR A 189 15.00 41.23 58.85
N ASN A 190 16.24 41.72 58.92
CA ASN A 190 16.67 43.00 58.40
C ASN A 190 17.68 42.83 57.25
N GLY A 191 17.83 43.85 56.42
CA GLY A 191 18.87 43.93 55.40
C GLY A 191 20.10 44.73 55.85
N GLY A 192 21.16 44.70 55.05
CA GLY A 192 22.32 45.58 55.20
C GLY A 192 23.33 45.17 56.26
N ASN A 193 23.28 43.92 56.74
CA ASN A 193 24.23 43.41 57.73
C ASN A 193 25.63 43.27 57.12
N ASN A 194 26.65 43.64 57.90
CA ASN A 194 28.06 43.45 57.56
C ASN A 194 28.72 42.59 58.63
N LEU A 195 28.61 41.27 58.46
CA LEU A 195 29.06 40.24 59.41
C LEU A 195 30.39 39.65 58.94
N ALA A 196 31.33 39.42 59.86
CA ALA A 196 32.59 38.76 59.55
C ALA A 196 32.38 37.26 59.25
N SER A 197 31.75 36.54 60.18
CA SER A 197 31.30 35.15 59.97
C SER A 197 30.05 34.83 60.79
N VAL A 198 29.40 33.71 60.47
CA VAL A 198 28.28 33.18 61.26
C VAL A 198 28.50 31.69 61.52
N THR A 199 28.49 31.28 62.79
CA THR A 199 28.54 29.87 63.21
C THR A 199 27.22 29.48 63.85
N VAL A 200 26.61 28.36 63.45
CA VAL A 200 25.34 27.85 63.99
C VAL A 200 25.57 26.48 64.59
N ASN A 201 25.76 26.41 65.90
CA ASN A 201 26.04 25.16 66.62
C ASN A 201 24.76 24.42 67.01
N GLU A 202 23.71 25.14 67.41
CA GLU A 202 22.44 24.56 67.88
C GLU A 202 21.23 25.42 67.49
N GLY A 203 20.05 24.78 67.46
CA GLY A 203 18.78 25.43 67.10
C GLY A 203 18.76 25.87 65.63
N ALA A 204 17.99 26.93 65.34
CA ALA A 204 17.83 27.45 63.99
C ALA A 204 18.27 28.91 63.86
N LEU A 205 19.00 29.22 62.78
CA LEU A 205 19.19 30.57 62.27
C LEU A 205 18.14 30.84 61.19
N ARG A 206 17.18 31.72 61.46
CA ARG A 206 16.12 32.10 60.51
C ARG A 206 16.47 33.39 59.77
N LEU A 207 16.31 33.39 58.45
CA LEU A 207 16.68 34.47 57.53
C LEU A 207 15.46 34.94 56.72
N GLY A 208 15.19 36.24 56.74
CA GLY A 208 14.21 36.90 55.87
C GLY A 208 13.13 37.68 56.63
N ALA A 209 12.66 38.77 56.00
CA ALA A 209 11.70 39.71 56.58
C ALA A 209 10.23 39.30 56.35
N SER A 210 9.34 39.79 57.22
CA SER A 210 7.89 39.79 56.97
C SER A 210 7.44 40.89 55.99
N SER A 211 8.29 41.88 55.70
CA SER A 211 7.97 42.98 54.80
C SER A 211 9.20 43.64 54.15
N GLY A 212 9.33 43.53 52.81
CA GLY A 212 9.77 44.66 51.98
C GLY A 212 11.21 44.68 51.44
N PHE A 213 12.14 43.85 51.91
CA PHE A 213 13.55 43.91 51.49
C PHE A 213 13.88 42.99 50.32
N ALA A 214 13.51 43.39 49.10
CA ALA A 214 13.91 42.70 47.87
C ALA A 214 15.40 42.91 47.55
N GLY A 215 16.12 41.85 47.17
CA GLY A 215 17.48 41.95 46.64
C GLY A 215 18.61 42.20 47.64
N VAL A 216 18.33 42.27 48.95
CA VAL A 216 19.37 42.48 49.98
C VAL A 216 19.76 41.15 50.62
N ASN A 217 21.05 40.81 50.59
CA ASN A 217 21.57 39.65 51.30
C ASN A 217 21.60 39.92 52.82
N VAL A 218 20.80 39.16 53.58
CA VAL A 218 20.66 39.27 55.04
C VAL A 218 21.97 38.99 55.79
N LEU A 219 22.91 38.27 55.18
CA LEU A 219 24.18 37.86 55.80
C LEU A 219 25.40 38.67 55.31
N GLY A 220 25.21 39.61 54.38
CA GLY A 220 26.32 40.29 53.71
C GLY A 220 27.23 39.28 53.01
N ALA A 221 28.56 39.46 53.10
CA ALA A 221 29.55 38.56 52.51
C ALA A 221 30.02 37.43 53.44
N ALA A 222 29.38 37.23 54.60
CA ALA A 222 29.84 36.29 55.63
C ALA A 222 29.91 34.83 55.14
N THR A 223 30.91 34.09 55.62
CA THR A 223 30.91 32.61 55.56
C THR A 223 30.03 32.07 56.70
N VAL A 224 29.26 31.02 56.41
CA VAL A 224 28.32 30.40 57.36
C VAL A 224 28.73 28.96 57.66
N THR A 225 29.24 28.72 58.87
CA THR A 225 29.51 27.37 59.37
C THR A 225 28.28 26.85 60.10
N ASN A 226 27.50 26.00 59.44
CA ASN A 226 26.25 25.45 59.95
C ASN A 226 26.45 24.02 60.45
N HIS A 227 26.23 23.78 61.75
CA HIS A 227 26.21 22.45 62.36
C HIS A 227 24.78 21.96 62.67
N ALA A 228 23.78 22.86 62.64
CA ALA A 228 22.38 22.58 62.99
C ALA A 228 21.41 22.92 61.85
N GLN A 229 20.75 24.08 61.87
CA GLN A 229 19.79 24.46 60.83
C GLN A 229 19.84 25.95 60.47
N VAL A 230 19.77 26.25 59.17
CA VAL A 230 19.46 27.58 58.63
C VAL A 230 18.11 27.52 57.90
N VAL A 231 17.22 28.47 58.18
CA VAL A 231 15.84 28.50 57.68
C VAL A 231 15.57 29.79 56.92
N PHE A 232 15.17 29.70 55.66
CA PHE A 232 14.85 30.83 54.79
C PHE A 232 13.32 31.03 54.74
N THR A 233 12.81 32.16 55.22
CA THR A 233 11.35 32.39 55.41
C THR A 233 10.78 33.60 54.66
N SER A 234 11.46 34.12 53.64
CA SER A 234 10.96 35.26 52.85
C SER A 234 9.63 34.94 52.15
N SER A 235 8.59 35.71 52.44
CA SER A 235 7.24 35.54 51.86
C SER A 235 6.75 36.78 51.09
N SER A 236 7.40 37.94 51.24
CA SER A 236 7.14 39.11 50.40
C SER A 236 7.77 38.93 49.02
N GLY A 237 7.02 39.14 47.93
CA GLY A 237 7.35 38.74 46.55
C GLY A 237 8.58 39.35 45.86
N GLY A 238 9.54 39.90 46.61
CA GLY A 238 10.88 40.21 46.12
C GLY A 238 11.83 39.01 46.21
N ASN A 239 12.80 38.95 45.30
CA ASN A 239 13.82 37.89 45.26
C ASN A 239 14.78 38.00 46.45
N ALA A 240 15.12 36.86 47.05
CA ALA A 240 16.17 36.76 48.07
C ALA A 240 17.46 36.20 47.43
N LEU A 241 18.59 36.89 47.59
CA LEU A 241 19.88 36.51 46.99
C LEU A 241 20.89 36.16 48.09
N TYR A 242 21.42 34.93 48.03
CA TYR A 242 22.45 34.43 48.93
C TYR A 242 23.64 33.91 48.11
N SER A 243 24.71 34.72 48.09
CA SER A 243 26.01 34.39 47.49
C SER A 243 27.02 33.85 48.51
N ASN A 244 26.61 33.66 49.77
CA ASN A 244 27.44 33.19 50.87
C ASN A 244 27.92 31.76 50.66
N GLN A 245 29.07 31.43 51.24
CA GLN A 245 29.54 30.06 51.38
C GLN A 245 28.99 29.44 52.66
N PHE A 246 28.18 28.39 52.51
CA PHE A 246 27.65 27.56 53.59
C PHE A 246 28.49 26.27 53.72
N THR A 247 28.94 25.97 54.94
CA THR A 247 29.77 24.81 55.29
C THR A 247 29.19 24.07 56.50
N GLY A 248 29.79 22.92 56.87
CA GLY A 248 29.43 22.17 58.09
C GLY A 248 28.37 21.08 57.90
N SER A 249 27.96 20.45 59.00
CA SER A 249 27.06 19.28 59.03
C SER A 249 25.56 19.60 59.05
N GLY A 250 25.20 20.87 59.15
CA GLY A 250 23.82 21.33 59.32
C GLY A 250 23.01 21.38 58.02
N SER A 251 21.70 21.52 58.18
CA SER A 251 20.72 21.53 57.08
C SER A 251 20.27 22.95 56.68
N LEU A 252 19.82 23.09 55.42
CA LEU A 252 19.15 24.28 54.91
C LEU A 252 17.64 24.01 54.70
N SER A 253 16.75 24.90 55.14
CA SER A 253 15.30 24.75 54.98
C SER A 253 14.66 25.98 54.33
N PHE A 254 14.07 25.81 53.15
CA PHE A 254 13.40 26.88 52.40
C PHE A 254 11.89 26.83 52.66
N GLN A 255 11.40 27.70 53.54
CA GLN A 255 10.00 27.78 53.99
C GLN A 255 9.29 29.03 53.47
N GLY A 256 10.03 29.97 52.86
CA GLY A 256 9.48 31.15 52.19
C GLY A 256 8.81 30.83 50.85
N THR A 257 7.87 31.68 50.43
CA THR A 257 7.22 31.62 49.10
C THR A 257 7.95 32.48 48.05
N SER A 258 8.92 33.29 48.44
CA SER A 258 9.72 34.10 47.51
C SER A 258 10.77 33.26 46.79
N LEU A 259 11.12 33.67 45.56
CA LEU A 259 12.24 33.10 44.83
C LEU A 259 13.55 33.33 45.59
N THR A 260 14.23 32.23 45.91
CA THR A 260 15.54 32.24 46.57
C THR A 260 16.63 31.85 45.57
N TYR A 261 17.57 32.77 45.33
CA TYR A 261 18.78 32.53 44.56
C TYR A 261 19.90 32.08 45.51
N LEU A 262 20.42 30.87 45.31
CA LEU A 262 21.58 30.35 46.04
C LEU A 262 22.74 30.17 45.06
N SER A 263 23.65 31.14 45.04
CA SER A 263 24.71 31.26 44.02
C SER A 263 26.12 30.99 44.54
N GLY A 264 26.31 30.90 45.85
CA GLY A 264 27.58 30.49 46.45
C GLY A 264 27.96 29.04 46.10
N SER A 265 29.27 28.76 46.05
CA SER A 265 29.78 27.38 46.02
C SER A 265 29.83 26.85 47.45
N ASN A 266 29.00 25.86 47.77
CA ASN A 266 28.75 25.42 49.14
C ASN A 266 29.30 24.03 49.40
N SER A 267 29.66 23.74 50.66
CA SER A 267 30.29 22.48 51.06
C SER A 267 29.64 21.81 52.27
N PHE A 268 28.45 22.28 52.69
CA PHE A 268 27.69 21.64 53.77
C PHE A 268 27.21 20.22 53.41
N THR A 269 27.08 19.36 54.41
CA THR A 269 26.74 17.94 54.23
C THR A 269 25.35 17.56 54.74
N GLY A 270 24.71 18.38 55.59
CA GLY A 270 23.41 18.09 56.21
C GLY A 270 22.18 18.19 55.30
N GLY A 271 22.37 18.57 54.03
CA GLY A 271 21.30 18.60 53.02
C GLY A 271 20.38 19.82 53.07
N ALA A 272 19.42 19.84 52.15
CA ALA A 272 18.52 20.95 51.90
C ALA A 272 17.07 20.46 51.76
N ALA A 273 16.09 21.25 52.21
CA ALA A 273 14.67 20.93 52.07
C ALA A 273 13.85 22.12 51.57
N ILE A 274 13.12 21.94 50.47
CA ILE A 274 12.15 22.91 49.95
C ILE A 274 10.78 22.56 50.55
N ALA A 275 10.38 23.35 51.54
CA ALA A 275 9.36 23.02 52.54
C ALA A 275 8.13 23.94 52.53
N SER A 276 7.97 24.77 51.49
CA SER A 276 6.76 25.57 51.26
C SER A 276 6.25 25.37 49.83
N GLY A 277 4.92 25.30 49.67
CA GLY A 277 4.28 24.82 48.45
C GLY A 277 4.41 25.73 47.23
N ASN A 278 4.92 26.95 47.40
CA ASN A 278 5.25 27.86 46.29
C ASN A 278 6.74 28.30 46.34
N ALA A 279 7.57 27.65 47.16
CA ALA A 279 8.98 27.98 47.26
C ALA A 279 9.72 27.59 45.97
N ARG A 280 10.42 28.56 45.37
CA ARG A 280 11.32 28.32 44.24
C ARG A 280 12.76 28.60 44.65
N LEU A 281 13.62 27.60 44.45
CA LEU A 281 15.06 27.66 44.65
C LEU A 281 15.76 27.69 43.29
N ALA A 282 16.51 28.76 43.01
CA ALA A 282 17.32 28.88 41.80
C ALA A 282 18.80 28.75 42.17
N VAL A 283 19.48 27.74 41.60
CA VAL A 283 20.89 27.43 41.90
C VAL A 283 21.84 28.09 40.92
N GLY A 284 22.74 28.92 41.44
CA GLY A 284 23.72 29.67 40.65
C GLY A 284 25.03 28.93 40.37
N HIS A 285 25.25 27.79 41.03
CA HIS A 285 26.50 27.02 40.97
C HIS A 285 26.23 25.51 41.11
N ASP A 286 27.10 24.67 40.57
CA ASP A 286 26.97 23.19 40.59
C ASP A 286 27.07 22.62 42.03
N HIS A 287 27.87 23.27 42.89
CA HIS A 287 27.93 22.98 44.33
C HIS A 287 27.00 23.85 45.19
N ALA A 288 25.97 24.50 44.62
CA ALA A 288 25.10 25.39 45.40
C ALA A 288 24.38 24.70 46.56
N LEU A 289 24.16 23.39 46.50
CA LEU A 289 23.45 22.60 47.52
C LEU A 289 24.36 21.78 48.43
N GLY A 290 25.69 22.00 48.40
CA GLY A 290 26.64 21.16 49.12
C GLY A 290 26.61 19.71 48.60
N SER A 291 26.85 18.74 49.48
CA SER A 291 26.84 17.29 49.15
C SER A 291 25.66 16.51 49.72
N GLY A 292 24.90 17.11 50.65
CA GLY A 292 23.74 16.46 51.26
C GLY A 292 22.54 16.33 50.30
N ALA A 293 21.52 15.58 50.72
CA ALA A 293 20.32 15.36 49.90
C ALA A 293 19.44 16.63 49.78
N LEU A 294 18.75 16.80 48.64
CA LEU A 294 17.70 17.79 48.42
C LEU A 294 16.31 17.15 48.53
N ALA A 295 15.51 17.56 49.51
CA ALA A 295 14.15 17.07 49.72
C ALA A 295 13.08 18.07 49.25
N PHE A 296 12.13 17.61 48.44
CA PHE A 296 10.92 18.34 48.06
C PHE A 296 9.79 17.94 49.01
N THR A 297 9.67 18.65 50.14
CA THR A 297 8.76 18.25 51.24
C THR A 297 7.39 18.90 51.18
N ALA A 298 7.18 19.92 50.35
CA ALA A 298 5.87 20.54 50.09
C ALA A 298 5.45 20.43 48.61
N SER A 299 4.15 20.24 48.35
CA SER A 299 3.63 20.15 46.98
C SER A 299 3.71 21.50 46.27
N GLY A 300 4.41 21.54 45.14
CA GLY A 300 4.66 22.76 44.35
C GLY A 300 6.03 23.40 44.58
N ALA A 301 6.85 22.81 45.47
CA ALA A 301 8.28 23.10 45.58
C ALA A 301 8.98 23.06 44.22
N ALA A 302 9.78 24.08 43.91
CA ALA A 302 10.41 24.26 42.61
C ALA A 302 11.93 24.44 42.68
N LEU A 303 12.65 23.79 41.75
CA LEU A 303 14.10 23.94 41.56
C LEU A 303 14.38 24.40 40.12
N SER A 304 15.25 25.40 39.93
CA SER A 304 15.72 25.81 38.60
C SER A 304 17.22 26.13 38.63
N ALA A 305 17.84 26.24 37.45
CA ALA A 305 19.07 27.01 37.30
C ALA A 305 18.82 28.51 37.51
N THR A 306 19.86 29.33 37.40
CA THR A 306 19.76 30.80 37.28
C THR A 306 20.06 31.22 35.84
N GLY A 307 19.14 31.96 35.21
CA GLY A 307 19.24 32.27 33.78
C GLY A 307 19.30 31.01 32.91
N ASN A 308 19.99 31.11 31.78
CA ASN A 308 20.13 30.05 30.77
C ASN A 308 21.34 29.12 30.97
N ALA A 309 22.15 29.33 32.02
CA ALA A 309 23.35 28.55 32.26
C ALA A 309 23.01 27.14 32.75
N ALA A 310 23.55 26.10 32.10
CA ALA A 310 23.39 24.73 32.55
C ALA A 310 24.04 24.51 33.94
N ARG A 311 23.44 23.63 34.75
CA ARG A 311 23.92 23.28 36.10
C ARG A 311 23.92 21.79 36.32
N THR A 312 24.97 21.27 36.95
CA THR A 312 25.11 19.86 37.30
C THR A 312 25.10 19.69 38.82
N LEU A 313 24.12 18.98 39.36
CA LEU A 313 23.96 18.77 40.81
C LEU A 313 24.13 17.29 41.15
N ALA A 314 25.08 16.97 42.01
CA ALA A 314 25.37 15.61 42.46
C ALA A 314 24.54 15.15 43.67
N ASN A 315 23.67 16.02 44.19
CA ASN A 315 22.87 15.79 45.38
C ASN A 315 21.84 14.67 45.16
N ARG A 316 21.71 13.75 46.12
CA ARG A 316 20.58 12.81 46.19
C ARG A 316 19.27 13.60 46.28
N LEU A 317 18.26 13.24 45.50
CA LEU A 317 16.94 13.90 45.50
C LEU A 317 15.90 13.05 46.24
N VAL A 318 15.02 13.71 47.00
CA VAL A 318 13.90 13.04 47.70
C VAL A 318 12.60 13.78 47.40
N PHE A 319 11.75 13.18 46.57
CA PHE A 319 10.46 13.72 46.15
C PHE A 319 9.33 13.24 47.09
N SER A 320 9.34 13.72 48.33
CA SER A 320 8.26 13.45 49.30
C SER A 320 6.92 14.07 48.90
N ASN A 321 6.91 15.01 47.95
CA ASN A 321 5.76 15.68 47.38
C ASN A 321 5.97 16.02 45.89
N ASN A 322 4.92 16.56 45.23
CA ASN A 322 4.99 17.01 43.84
C ASN A 322 5.99 18.17 43.67
N ALA A 323 6.74 18.16 42.57
CA ALA A 323 7.82 19.12 42.32
C ALA A 323 7.78 19.73 40.92
N THR A 324 8.32 20.94 40.81
CA THR A 324 8.60 21.60 39.52
C THR A 324 10.11 21.68 39.32
N LEU A 325 10.61 21.27 38.15
CA LEU A 325 12.01 21.37 37.76
C LEU A 325 12.15 22.27 36.53
N GLY A 326 13.08 23.22 36.58
CA GLY A 326 13.25 24.25 35.56
C GLY A 326 12.26 25.41 35.68
N HIS A 327 12.46 26.45 34.87
CA HIS A 327 11.58 27.62 34.77
C HIS A 327 11.51 28.14 33.33
N GLY A 328 10.47 28.90 32.97
CA GLY A 328 10.31 29.46 31.61
C GLY A 328 11.23 30.65 31.27
N THR A 329 11.92 31.22 32.27
CA THR A 329 12.86 32.35 32.09
C THR A 329 14.26 32.08 32.64
N ASP A 330 14.38 31.13 33.56
CA ASP A 330 15.66 30.60 34.05
C ASP A 330 15.71 29.15 33.57
N ASP A 331 15.89 29.04 32.25
CA ASP A 331 15.67 27.85 31.45
C ASP A 331 16.94 26.98 31.31
N GLY A 332 18.02 27.35 31.99
CA GLY A 332 19.26 26.59 32.05
C GLY A 332 19.02 25.12 32.42
N ARG A 333 19.64 24.22 31.65
CA ARG A 333 19.48 22.77 31.78
C ARG A 333 19.93 22.30 33.16
N LEU A 334 19.08 21.55 33.86
CA LEU A 334 19.45 20.87 35.09
C LEU A 334 19.91 19.44 34.78
N THR A 335 21.15 19.12 35.09
CA THR A 335 21.70 17.75 35.04
C THR A 335 21.81 17.25 36.48
N LEU A 336 21.00 16.27 36.86
CA LEU A 336 20.92 15.77 38.23
C LEU A 336 21.53 14.36 38.24
N THR A 337 22.73 14.23 38.82
CA THR A 337 23.54 13.00 38.76
C THR A 337 23.46 12.15 40.01
N GLY A 338 23.01 12.70 41.14
CA GLY A 338 22.68 11.94 42.33
C GLY A 338 21.39 11.12 42.18
N ASP A 339 21.28 10.04 42.95
CA ASP A 339 20.08 9.18 42.96
C ASP A 339 18.84 9.94 43.39
N ALA A 340 17.68 9.51 42.90
CA ALA A 340 16.39 10.14 43.16
C ALA A 340 15.41 9.14 43.76
N ASP A 341 14.74 9.54 44.84
CA ASP A 341 13.77 8.74 45.58
C ASP A 341 12.38 9.37 45.46
N LEU A 342 11.42 8.65 44.89
CA LEU A 342 10.02 9.11 44.72
C LEU A 342 9.17 8.86 45.98
N ALA A 343 9.79 8.37 47.06
CA ALA A 343 9.18 8.19 48.38
C ALA A 343 7.82 7.47 48.31
N ASN A 344 7.80 6.32 47.64
CA ASN A 344 6.67 5.38 47.51
C ASN A 344 5.36 5.95 46.90
N GLY A 345 5.36 7.17 46.36
CA GLY A 345 4.18 7.78 45.74
C GLY A 345 4.33 7.96 44.22
N ILE A 346 3.22 8.19 43.53
CA ILE A 346 3.22 8.68 42.14
C ILE A 346 3.33 10.21 42.18
N ARG A 347 4.46 10.75 41.73
CA ARG A 347 4.78 12.19 41.85
C ARG A 347 4.48 12.96 40.56
N ARG A 348 3.76 14.07 40.66
CA ARG A 348 3.66 15.04 39.55
C ARG A 348 4.99 15.80 39.47
N LEU A 349 5.71 15.59 38.38
CA LEU A 349 6.96 16.27 38.06
C LEU A 349 6.72 17.22 36.89
N THR A 350 6.55 18.51 37.18
CA THR A 350 6.35 19.56 36.18
C THR A 350 7.71 20.01 35.67
N ILE A 351 8.02 19.75 34.39
CA ILE A 351 9.31 20.06 33.80
C ILE A 351 9.15 21.26 32.87
N SER A 352 9.69 22.41 33.27
CA SER A 352 9.49 23.70 32.56
C SER A 352 10.64 24.05 31.61
N SER A 353 11.83 23.51 31.87
CA SER A 353 13.02 23.60 31.00
C SER A 353 13.74 22.24 30.95
N PRO A 354 14.79 22.04 30.13
CA PRO A 354 15.42 20.73 29.97
C PRO A 354 16.04 20.17 31.27
N VAL A 355 15.69 18.92 31.61
CA VAL A 355 16.19 18.20 32.79
C VAL A 355 16.78 16.85 32.38
N VAL A 356 17.85 16.43 33.05
CA VAL A 356 18.43 15.08 33.00
C VAL A 356 18.41 14.48 34.40
N LEU A 357 17.95 13.24 34.52
CA LEU A 357 18.21 12.38 35.67
C LEU A 357 19.17 11.27 35.22
N SER A 358 20.39 11.28 35.76
CA SER A 358 21.44 10.28 35.49
C SER A 358 21.73 9.37 36.68
N GLY A 359 21.34 9.76 37.90
CA GLY A 359 21.30 8.85 39.05
C GLY A 359 20.16 7.83 38.94
N VAL A 360 20.13 6.85 39.87
CA VAL A 360 19.07 5.85 39.92
C VAL A 360 17.78 6.48 40.45
N LEU A 361 16.69 6.36 39.69
CA LEU A 361 15.35 6.72 40.13
C LEU A 361 14.70 5.51 40.82
N SER A 362 14.31 5.68 42.08
CA SER A 362 13.94 4.60 43.01
C SER A 362 12.60 4.87 43.71
N ASN A 363 11.92 3.80 44.11
CA ASN A 363 10.60 3.79 44.76
C ASN A 363 9.48 4.44 43.92
N GLY A 364 8.21 4.24 44.30
CA GLY A 364 7.09 5.01 43.73
C GLY A 364 6.94 4.99 42.19
N GLY A 365 6.55 6.12 41.61
CA GLY A 365 6.39 6.36 40.17
C GLY A 365 6.23 7.86 39.86
N PHE A 366 6.05 8.27 38.59
CA PHE A 366 5.89 9.70 38.27
C PHE A 366 5.04 10.04 37.05
N ASN A 367 4.43 11.22 37.09
CA ASN A 367 3.70 11.83 35.99
C ASN A 367 4.49 13.05 35.49
N LYS A 368 5.07 12.96 34.30
CA LYS A 368 5.77 14.04 33.59
C LYS A 368 4.77 15.05 33.03
N LEU A 369 4.88 16.30 33.46
CA LEU A 369 4.11 17.44 32.96
C LEU A 369 5.06 18.55 32.47
N GLY A 370 4.50 19.66 31.99
CA GLY A 370 5.25 20.81 31.49
C GLY A 370 5.88 20.60 30.11
N SER A 371 6.18 21.70 29.41
CA SER A 371 6.69 21.70 28.04
C SER A 371 8.16 21.27 27.90
N GLY A 372 8.95 21.35 28.97
CA GLY A 372 10.37 20.99 28.96
C GLY A 372 10.61 19.50 28.74
N SER A 373 11.82 19.15 28.31
CA SER A 373 12.25 17.77 28.11
C SER A 373 12.79 17.15 29.41
N LEU A 374 12.43 15.90 29.68
CA LEU A 374 13.02 15.08 30.75
C LEU A 374 13.80 13.94 30.12
N THR A 375 15.10 13.86 30.40
CA THR A 375 15.95 12.74 29.96
C THR A 375 16.20 11.80 31.12
N LEU A 376 15.90 10.51 30.95
CA LEU A 376 16.33 9.46 31.88
C LEU A 376 17.46 8.68 31.22
N SER A 377 18.64 8.67 31.86
CA SER A 377 19.86 8.08 31.27
C SER A 377 20.30 6.78 31.92
N ASN A 378 19.74 6.44 33.10
CA ASN A 378 20.19 5.31 33.90
C ASN A 378 19.30 4.08 33.67
N PRO A 379 19.82 2.96 33.13
CA PRO A 379 19.04 1.74 32.90
C PRO A 379 18.72 0.96 34.19
N ALA A 380 19.36 1.31 35.33
CA ALA A 380 19.16 0.64 36.62
C ALA A 380 18.02 1.24 37.47
N ASN A 381 17.10 2.01 36.86
CA ASN A 381 15.97 2.61 37.55
C ASN A 381 15.03 1.54 38.17
N GLN A 382 14.65 1.74 39.43
CA GLN A 382 14.01 0.72 40.29
C GLN A 382 12.56 1.04 40.67
N TYR A 383 12.00 2.14 40.19
CA TYR A 383 10.61 2.51 40.48
C TYR A 383 9.61 1.61 39.75
N ALA A 384 8.42 1.41 40.34
CA ALA A 384 7.49 0.33 39.96
C ALA A 384 6.02 0.76 39.80
N LEU A 385 5.60 1.92 40.31
CA LEU A 385 4.22 2.41 40.17
C LEU A 385 3.93 3.09 38.81
N GLY A 386 4.89 3.05 37.88
CA GLY A 386 4.75 3.49 36.49
C GLY A 386 5.19 4.93 36.20
N THR A 387 5.08 5.26 34.91
CA THR A 387 5.42 6.57 34.32
C THR A 387 4.28 7.05 33.44
N SER A 388 3.77 8.26 33.66
CA SER A 388 2.86 8.93 32.71
C SER A 388 3.58 10.08 32.01
N ASN A 389 3.43 10.20 30.69
CA ASN A 389 3.94 11.33 29.91
C ASN A 389 2.78 12.19 29.37
N SER A 390 2.47 13.29 30.09
CA SER A 390 1.30 14.14 29.82
C SER A 390 1.60 15.41 29.02
N ALA A 391 2.86 15.84 28.94
CA ALA A 391 3.26 17.05 28.19
C ALA A 391 4.77 17.09 27.93
N GLY A 392 5.16 17.81 26.89
CA GLY A 392 6.56 17.98 26.50
C GLY A 392 7.17 16.68 25.98
N VAL A 393 8.46 16.48 26.25
CA VAL A 393 9.22 15.32 25.74
C VAL A 393 9.78 14.50 26.90
N LEU A 394 9.62 13.18 26.83
CA LEU A 394 10.33 12.20 27.64
C LEU A 394 11.37 11.51 26.76
N ILE A 395 12.64 11.59 27.16
CA ILE A 395 13.80 11.16 26.37
C ILE A 395 14.46 9.97 27.04
N LEU A 396 14.65 8.90 26.27
CA LEU A 396 15.30 7.66 26.69
C LEU A 396 16.79 7.72 26.32
N GLY A 397 17.66 7.85 27.33
CA GLY A 397 19.11 7.85 27.17
C GLY A 397 19.74 6.46 27.03
N ALA A 398 19.01 5.42 27.43
CA ALA A 398 19.39 4.02 27.32
C ALA A 398 18.12 3.14 27.19
N ASP A 399 18.31 1.83 27.01
CA ASP A 399 17.22 0.85 27.09
C ASP A 399 16.71 0.71 28.53
N HIS A 400 15.43 0.36 28.69
CA HIS A 400 14.80 0.02 29.98
C HIS A 400 14.85 1.10 31.08
N VAL A 401 15.15 2.36 30.75
CA VAL A 401 15.25 3.47 31.72
C VAL A 401 13.94 3.85 32.42
N LEU A 402 12.81 3.21 32.09
CA LEU A 402 11.47 3.55 32.59
C LEU A 402 11.01 2.73 33.81
N GLY A 403 11.93 2.07 34.51
CA GLY A 403 11.60 1.22 35.66
C GLY A 403 10.77 0.01 35.23
N SER A 404 10.00 -0.58 36.16
CA SER A 404 9.21 -1.81 35.90
C SER A 404 7.70 -1.59 35.73
N GLY A 405 7.18 -0.40 36.07
CA GLY A 405 5.75 -0.11 36.00
C GLY A 405 5.25 0.25 34.59
N THR A 406 3.92 0.40 34.46
CA THR A 406 3.27 0.80 33.19
C THR A 406 3.74 2.17 32.71
N LEU A 407 4.06 2.28 31.42
CA LEU A 407 4.18 3.54 30.69
C LEU A 407 2.80 3.95 30.15
N VAL A 408 2.32 5.12 30.57
CA VAL A 408 1.09 5.75 30.08
C VAL A 408 1.44 6.94 29.19
N MET A 409 1.10 6.87 27.90
CA MET A 409 1.19 8.04 27.01
C MET A 409 -0.11 8.83 27.11
N ASN A 410 0.00 10.12 27.46
CA ASN A 410 -1.14 11.00 27.73
C ASN A 410 -0.95 12.36 27.04
N GLY A 411 -0.50 12.33 25.77
CA GLY A 411 -0.31 13.51 24.91
C GLY A 411 1.13 14.05 24.82
N GLY A 412 2.09 13.53 25.60
CA GLY A 412 3.51 13.85 25.45
C GLY A 412 4.22 13.09 24.33
N ILE A 413 5.42 13.54 23.95
CA ILE A 413 6.31 12.85 23.00
C ILE A 413 7.27 11.92 23.76
N LEU A 414 7.47 10.69 23.29
CA LEU A 414 8.55 9.80 23.73
C LEU A 414 9.59 9.65 22.61
N GLN A 415 10.89 9.76 22.90
CA GLN A 415 11.95 9.62 21.89
C GLN A 415 13.26 9.06 22.46
N SER A 416 14.14 8.57 21.59
CA SER A 416 15.56 8.34 21.93
C SER A 416 16.30 9.67 22.11
N SER A 417 17.38 9.67 22.90
CA SER A 417 18.30 10.81 23.05
C SER A 417 19.09 11.15 21.79
N ASP A 418 19.21 10.21 20.86
CA ASP A 418 20.10 10.25 19.71
C ASP A 418 19.62 9.26 18.63
N ALA A 419 20.42 8.99 17.61
CA ALA A 419 20.07 8.09 16.50
C ALA A 419 20.05 6.59 16.87
N THR A 420 20.52 6.20 18.07
CA THR A 420 20.50 4.80 18.54
C THR A 420 19.06 4.37 18.84
N ALA A 421 18.68 3.20 18.37
CA ALA A 421 17.39 2.58 18.70
C ALA A 421 17.27 2.29 20.20
N ARG A 422 16.05 2.35 20.74
CA ARG A 422 15.75 2.11 22.16
C ARG A 422 14.66 1.06 22.35
N THR A 423 14.87 0.17 23.30
CA THR A 423 13.92 -0.89 23.70
C THR A 423 13.17 -0.52 24.97
N VAL A 424 11.85 -0.70 24.93
CA VAL A 424 10.93 -0.49 26.06
C VAL A 424 10.17 -1.79 26.31
N THR A 425 10.31 -2.34 27.52
CA THR A 425 9.66 -3.58 27.99
C THR A 425 8.44 -3.33 28.88
N ASN A 426 8.29 -2.09 29.37
CA ASN A 426 7.17 -1.66 30.19
C ASN A 426 5.82 -1.94 29.52
N ALA A 427 4.84 -2.37 30.31
CA ALA A 427 3.44 -2.39 29.89
C ALA A 427 3.03 -1.00 29.36
N LEU A 428 2.32 -0.95 28.24
CA LEU A 428 2.02 0.30 27.53
C LEU A 428 0.52 0.57 27.49
N ALA A 429 0.11 1.78 27.84
CA ALA A 429 -1.28 2.22 27.75
C ALA A 429 -1.40 3.63 27.17
N PHE A 430 -2.43 3.88 26.37
CA PHE A 430 -2.69 5.20 25.78
C PHE A 430 -3.92 5.84 26.42
N ALA A 431 -3.68 6.88 27.23
CA ALA A 431 -4.73 7.72 27.82
C ALA A 431 -5.12 8.90 26.90
N ALA A 432 -4.23 9.23 25.94
CA ALA A 432 -4.49 10.15 24.84
C ALA A 432 -3.56 9.79 23.66
N ASN A 433 -3.78 10.42 22.51
CA ASN A 433 -3.01 10.24 21.28
C ASN A 433 -1.48 10.32 21.51
N PRO A 434 -0.71 9.23 21.32
CA PRO A 434 0.72 9.22 21.56
C PRO A 434 1.52 9.78 20.37
N SER A 435 2.69 10.34 20.68
CA SER A 435 3.68 10.73 19.68
C SER A 435 5.03 10.11 19.96
N PHE A 436 5.64 9.54 18.92
CA PHE A 436 6.87 8.75 18.98
C PHE A 436 7.95 9.33 18.07
N GLY A 437 9.09 9.65 18.68
CA GLY A 437 10.28 10.14 18.02
C GLY A 437 10.18 11.58 17.49
N ALA A 438 11.30 12.02 16.95
CA ALA A 438 11.48 13.20 16.11
C ALA A 438 12.48 12.90 14.98
N ALA A 439 12.60 13.79 14.00
CA ALA A 439 13.58 13.64 12.92
C ALA A 439 15.01 13.52 13.49
N GLY A 440 15.76 12.51 13.03
CA GLY A 440 17.11 12.21 13.51
C GLY A 440 17.22 11.43 14.82
N THR A 441 16.10 11.15 15.50
CA THR A 441 16.08 10.22 16.66
C THR A 441 15.94 8.78 16.21
N GLY A 442 16.53 7.86 16.98
CA GLY A 442 16.54 6.43 16.70
C GLY A 442 15.18 5.75 16.87
N ASP A 443 15.12 4.50 16.42
CA ASP A 443 13.91 3.69 16.44
C ASP A 443 13.44 3.38 17.85
N LEU A 444 12.13 3.19 18.03
CA LEU A 444 11.54 2.80 19.31
C LEU A 444 10.91 1.41 19.19
N ARG A 445 11.32 0.47 20.05
CA ARG A 445 10.87 -0.92 20.01
C ARG A 445 10.17 -1.29 21.32
N PHE A 446 8.84 -1.37 21.26
CA PHE A 446 8.02 -1.77 22.40
C PHE A 446 7.77 -3.28 22.36
N THR A 447 8.10 -3.94 23.47
CA THR A 447 8.07 -5.41 23.62
C THR A 447 7.08 -5.92 24.66
N SER A 448 6.27 -5.01 25.25
CA SER A 448 5.11 -5.38 26.09
C SER A 448 4.21 -6.39 25.36
N PRO A 449 3.68 -7.43 26.04
CA PRO A 449 2.74 -8.37 25.42
C PRO A 449 1.37 -7.75 25.12
N PHE A 450 1.00 -6.65 25.77
CA PHE A 450 -0.33 -6.02 25.66
C PHE A 450 -0.24 -4.49 25.58
N VAL A 451 -1.15 -3.88 24.81
CA VAL A 451 -1.26 -2.42 24.64
C VAL A 451 -2.74 -2.01 24.53
N ASP A 452 -3.23 -1.24 25.50
CA ASP A 452 -4.56 -0.63 25.44
C ASP A 452 -4.52 0.65 24.58
N LEU A 453 -5.32 0.69 23.52
CA LEU A 453 -5.50 1.85 22.63
C LEU A 453 -6.53 2.86 23.16
N GLY A 454 -7.33 2.50 24.17
CA GLY A 454 -8.38 3.35 24.74
C GLY A 454 -9.66 3.43 23.90
N ALA A 455 -10.68 4.09 24.45
CA ALA A 455 -12.06 4.04 23.95
C ALA A 455 -12.38 4.86 22.68
N ASN A 456 -11.40 5.58 22.12
CA ASN A 456 -11.55 6.38 20.89
C ASN A 456 -10.53 5.89 19.84
N PRO A 457 -10.69 6.22 18.54
CA PRO A 457 -9.69 5.89 17.53
C PRO A 457 -8.35 6.52 17.90
N CYS A 458 -7.36 5.70 18.21
CA CYS A 458 -6.11 6.19 18.79
C CYS A 458 -5.20 6.76 17.70
N VAL A 459 -4.90 8.07 17.76
CA VAL A 459 -4.00 8.72 16.78
C VAL A 459 -2.54 8.55 17.20
N ILE A 460 -1.86 7.58 16.58
CA ILE A 460 -0.43 7.34 16.77
C ILE A 460 0.37 8.16 15.76
N THR A 461 1.11 9.14 16.26
CA THR A 461 2.06 9.95 15.46
C THR A 461 3.45 9.33 15.54
N VAL A 462 4.03 8.98 14.38
CA VAL A 462 5.42 8.49 14.31
C VAL A 462 6.27 9.45 13.48
N SER A 463 7.33 9.98 14.08
CA SER A 463 8.22 10.99 13.49
C SER A 463 9.70 10.60 13.49
N ASN A 464 10.08 9.47 14.09
CA ASN A 464 11.34 8.77 13.82
C ASN A 464 11.20 7.85 12.60
N SER A 465 12.29 7.19 12.20
CA SER A 465 12.31 6.27 11.05
C SER A 465 11.34 5.09 11.25
N LEU A 466 11.44 4.40 12.39
CA LEU A 466 10.59 3.27 12.74
C LEU A 466 10.20 3.26 14.23
N THR A 467 8.92 3.07 14.50
CA THR A 467 8.41 2.64 15.81
C THR A 467 7.73 1.29 15.67
N THR A 468 8.12 0.31 16.49
CA THR A 468 7.56 -1.05 16.48
C THR A 468 6.73 -1.29 17.74
N LEU A 469 5.47 -1.72 17.55
CA LEU A 469 4.60 -2.25 18.60
C LEU A 469 4.48 -3.77 18.41
N ALA A 470 5.09 -4.55 19.31
CA ALA A 470 5.07 -6.01 19.25
C ALA A 470 3.96 -6.65 20.10
N GLY A 471 3.33 -5.89 20.99
CA GLY A 471 2.22 -6.36 21.83
C GLY A 471 0.88 -6.43 21.10
N VAL A 472 -0.05 -7.16 21.70
CA VAL A 472 -1.47 -7.21 21.32
C VAL A 472 -2.11 -5.84 21.57
N LEU A 473 -2.48 -5.14 20.49
CA LEU A 473 -3.25 -3.89 20.54
C LEU A 473 -4.75 -4.17 20.65
N THR A 474 -5.44 -3.51 21.59
CA THR A 474 -6.90 -3.68 21.77
C THR A 474 -7.65 -2.36 21.90
N ASN A 475 -8.74 -2.20 21.16
CA ASN A 475 -9.90 -1.35 21.45
C ASN A 475 -11.06 -1.65 20.48
N SER A 476 -12.27 -1.15 20.75
CA SER A 476 -13.37 -1.22 19.78
C SER A 476 -13.29 -0.14 18.68
N ALA A 477 -12.56 0.95 18.92
CA ALA A 477 -12.59 2.17 18.12
C ALA A 477 -11.48 2.30 17.05
N GLY A 478 -10.51 1.39 17.02
CA GLY A 478 -9.48 1.32 15.99
C GLY A 478 -8.27 2.24 16.19
N LEU A 479 -7.46 2.32 15.14
CA LEU A 479 -6.15 2.96 15.08
C LEU A 479 -6.10 4.03 13.97
N VAL A 480 -5.51 5.19 14.24
CA VAL A 480 -5.16 6.19 13.22
C VAL A 480 -3.64 6.36 13.16
N LYS A 481 -3.01 6.05 12.02
CA LYS A 481 -1.57 6.24 11.79
C LYS A 481 -1.30 7.57 11.09
N THR A 482 -0.53 8.44 11.77
CA THR A 482 -0.05 9.72 11.23
C THR A 482 1.45 9.94 11.49
N GLY A 483 1.97 11.09 11.07
CA GLY A 483 3.41 11.40 11.03
C GLY A 483 4.15 10.66 9.90
N PRO A 484 5.31 11.17 9.46
CA PRO A 484 6.01 10.66 8.26
C PRO A 484 6.65 9.28 8.45
N GLY A 485 6.91 8.86 9.69
CA GLY A 485 7.62 7.63 10.01
C GLY A 485 6.84 6.33 9.77
N VAL A 486 7.53 5.20 9.94
CA VAL A 486 6.93 3.87 9.84
C VAL A 486 6.44 3.40 11.21
N LEU A 487 5.16 3.00 11.31
CA LEU A 487 4.66 2.21 12.43
C LEU A 487 4.67 0.74 12.01
N ALA A 488 5.43 -0.12 12.70
CA ALA A 488 5.35 -1.56 12.51
C ALA A 488 4.50 -2.22 13.60
N LEU A 489 3.52 -3.01 13.18
CA LEU A 489 2.73 -3.86 14.07
C LEU A 489 3.16 -5.31 13.84
N SER A 490 3.48 -6.02 14.92
CA SER A 490 3.93 -7.42 14.85
C SER A 490 3.23 -8.37 15.83
N GLY A 491 2.42 -7.83 16.75
CA GLY A 491 1.52 -8.64 17.59
C GLY A 491 0.27 -9.09 16.82
N VAL A 492 -0.39 -10.13 17.32
CA VAL A 492 -1.77 -10.50 16.94
C VAL A 492 -2.70 -9.50 17.61
N ASN A 493 -3.26 -8.57 16.86
CA ASN A 493 -4.01 -7.44 17.39
C ASN A 493 -5.51 -7.73 17.41
N LEU A 494 -6.23 -7.21 18.40
CA LEU A 494 -7.66 -7.48 18.61
C LEU A 494 -8.53 -6.21 18.51
N PHE A 495 -7.99 -5.11 17.97
CA PHE A 495 -8.83 -3.94 17.71
C PHE A 495 -9.81 -4.21 16.56
N THR A 496 -11.03 -3.68 16.66
CA THR A 496 -12.13 -3.95 15.70
C THR A 496 -12.56 -2.73 14.89
N GLY A 497 -12.15 -1.53 15.27
CA GLY A 497 -12.53 -0.29 14.59
C GLY A 497 -11.69 0.04 13.34
N GLY A 498 -10.88 -0.90 12.87
CA GLY A 498 -10.02 -0.73 11.69
C GLY A 498 -8.77 0.13 11.89
N ALA A 499 -8.04 0.35 10.80
CA ALA A 499 -6.80 1.12 10.74
C ALA A 499 -6.85 2.22 9.66
N TYR A 500 -6.83 3.47 10.09
CA TYR A 500 -6.91 4.67 9.25
C TYR A 500 -5.52 5.26 8.99
N LEU A 501 -5.06 5.28 7.74
CA LEU A 501 -3.70 5.65 7.36
C LEU A 501 -3.68 7.08 6.79
N SER A 502 -3.54 8.08 7.64
CA SER A 502 -3.55 9.49 7.21
C SER A 502 -2.19 10.00 6.75
N ASN A 503 -1.07 9.49 7.31
CA ASN A 503 0.28 9.84 6.84
C ASN A 503 1.34 8.79 7.25
N GLY A 504 2.44 8.74 6.51
CA GLY A 504 3.54 7.80 6.68
C GLY A 504 3.14 6.37 6.31
N THR A 505 3.83 5.38 6.87
CA THR A 505 3.62 3.96 6.52
C THR A 505 3.16 3.15 7.73
N LEU A 506 2.16 2.29 7.55
CA LEU A 506 1.90 1.15 8.43
C LEU A 506 2.59 -0.09 7.84
N SER A 507 3.33 -0.82 8.66
CA SER A 507 4.10 -2.01 8.27
C SER A 507 3.60 -3.23 9.01
N VAL A 508 3.26 -4.30 8.29
CA VAL A 508 2.70 -5.55 8.85
C VAL A 508 3.27 -6.78 8.13
N ALA A 509 3.26 -7.93 8.80
CA ALA A 509 3.70 -9.21 8.23
C ALA A 509 2.53 -10.13 7.84
N ASN A 510 1.41 -10.08 8.58
CA ASN A 510 0.20 -10.87 8.32
C ASN A 510 -1.08 -10.04 8.57
N VAL A 511 -2.25 -10.65 8.37
CA VAL A 511 -3.56 -10.01 8.63
C VAL A 511 -3.80 -9.75 10.12
N ASP A 512 -3.39 -10.66 11.00
CA ASP A 512 -3.59 -10.55 12.45
C ASP A 512 -2.92 -9.28 13.04
N ASN A 513 -1.89 -8.74 12.38
CA ASN A 513 -1.29 -7.46 12.76
C ASN A 513 -2.23 -6.25 12.55
N LEU A 514 -3.39 -6.43 11.89
CA LEU A 514 -4.33 -5.37 11.51
C LEU A 514 -5.63 -5.36 12.33
N GLY A 515 -5.74 -6.20 13.36
CA GLY A 515 -6.90 -6.27 14.24
C GLY A 515 -7.69 -7.58 14.10
N GLY A 516 -8.88 -7.61 14.69
CA GLY A 516 -9.82 -8.74 14.54
C GLY A 516 -10.35 -8.90 13.11
N GLU A 517 -11.05 -10.01 12.85
CA GLU A 517 -11.41 -10.51 11.51
C GLU A 517 -12.17 -9.50 10.60
N ASP A 518 -12.84 -8.49 11.17
CA ASP A 518 -13.58 -7.45 10.44
C ASP A 518 -12.92 -6.05 10.45
N SER A 519 -11.65 -5.91 10.90
CA SER A 519 -10.97 -4.59 10.94
C SER A 519 -10.57 -4.08 9.54
N ALA A 520 -11.37 -3.15 9.00
CA ALA A 520 -11.08 -2.49 7.72
C ALA A 520 -9.82 -1.60 7.76
N ILE A 521 -9.11 -1.46 6.63
CA ILE A 521 -8.11 -0.40 6.44
C ILE A 521 -8.71 0.72 5.58
N THR A 522 -8.45 1.98 5.96
CA THR A 522 -8.82 3.14 5.15
C THR A 522 -7.60 4.03 4.91
N PHE A 523 -7.26 4.29 3.63
CA PHE A 523 -6.13 5.13 3.25
C PHE A 523 -6.56 6.59 3.06
N HIS A 524 -5.89 7.54 3.71
CA HIS A 524 -6.13 8.98 3.58
C HIS A 524 -4.81 9.78 3.46
N GLY A 525 -3.84 9.23 2.74
CA GLY A 525 -2.51 9.84 2.50
C GLY A 525 -1.35 9.02 3.06
N GLY A 526 -1.59 8.06 3.95
CA GLY A 526 -0.63 7.05 4.36
C GLY A 526 -0.54 5.86 3.40
N ALA A 527 0.42 4.97 3.64
CA ALA A 527 0.68 3.77 2.85
C ALA A 527 0.73 2.50 3.71
N LEU A 528 0.50 1.33 3.08
CA LEU A 528 0.65 0.02 3.71
C LEU A 528 1.85 -0.70 3.09
N ARG A 529 2.78 -1.13 3.94
CA ARG A 529 3.91 -1.99 3.57
C ARG A 529 3.68 -3.37 4.16
N THR A 530 3.59 -4.38 3.31
CA THR A 530 3.52 -5.77 3.75
C THR A 530 4.92 -6.41 3.61
N THR A 531 5.36 -7.08 4.67
CA THR A 531 6.60 -7.89 4.68
C THR A 531 6.33 -9.39 4.61
N GLY A 532 5.06 -9.75 4.39
CA GLY A 532 4.55 -11.09 4.17
C GLY A 532 3.21 -11.01 3.42
N ALA A 533 2.53 -12.15 3.25
CA ALA A 533 1.22 -12.19 2.61
C ALA A 533 0.12 -11.68 3.57
N VAL A 534 -0.71 -10.76 3.08
CA VAL A 534 -1.83 -10.19 3.85
C VAL A 534 -3.12 -10.33 3.06
N THR A 535 -4.18 -10.79 3.73
CA THR A 535 -5.55 -10.85 3.21
C THR A 535 -6.36 -9.75 3.87
N ASN A 536 -7.04 -8.90 3.10
CA ASN A 536 -7.74 -7.73 3.63
C ASN A 536 -9.11 -7.51 2.94
N ARG A 537 -10.12 -7.19 3.76
CA ARG A 537 -11.50 -6.88 3.37
C ARG A 537 -11.75 -5.38 3.55
N ALA A 538 -11.18 -4.56 2.67
CA ALA A 538 -11.07 -3.13 2.93
C ALA A 538 -12.14 -2.27 2.23
N GLU A 539 -12.92 -1.57 3.04
CA GLU A 539 -13.77 -0.45 2.60
C GLU A 539 -12.92 0.81 2.35
N ASN A 540 -12.06 0.70 1.34
CA ASN A 540 -11.20 1.79 0.92
C ASN A 540 -12.02 2.94 0.33
N THR A 541 -11.57 4.18 0.54
CA THR A 541 -12.12 5.39 -0.13
C THR A 541 -11.06 6.41 -0.56
N GLY A 542 -9.76 6.14 -0.39
CA GLY A 542 -8.67 7.08 -0.70
C GLY A 542 -7.58 6.52 -1.62
N ALA A 543 -6.41 7.15 -1.62
CA ALA A 543 -5.30 6.78 -2.50
C ALA A 543 -4.58 5.53 -1.98
N PHE A 544 -4.58 4.45 -2.77
CA PHE A 544 -3.90 3.20 -2.45
C PHE A 544 -2.47 3.20 -2.97
N LEU A 545 -1.51 2.98 -2.07
CA LEU A 545 -0.10 2.81 -2.40
C LEU A 545 0.45 1.56 -1.69
N LYS A 546 0.70 0.51 -2.48
CA LYS A 546 1.35 -0.74 -2.05
C LYS A 546 2.86 -0.68 -2.34
N THR A 547 3.65 -1.04 -1.33
CA THR A 547 5.12 -1.15 -1.40
C THR A 547 5.62 -2.41 -0.69
N GLY A 548 6.90 -2.78 -0.86
CA GLY A 548 7.50 -4.00 -0.30
C GLY A 548 7.10 -5.27 -1.06
N ASP A 549 7.83 -6.36 -0.89
CA ASP A 549 7.78 -7.50 -1.81
C ASP A 549 6.62 -8.48 -1.59
N GLY A 550 5.90 -8.39 -0.47
CA GLY A 550 4.76 -9.27 -0.16
C GLY A 550 3.53 -9.04 -1.05
N GLU A 551 2.66 -10.03 -1.18
CA GLU A 551 1.34 -9.88 -1.81
C GLU A 551 0.31 -9.33 -0.82
N LEU A 552 -0.56 -8.43 -1.29
CA LEU A 552 -1.78 -8.01 -0.59
C LEU A 552 -3.01 -8.48 -1.37
N ALA A 553 -3.74 -9.44 -0.83
CA ALA A 553 -5.03 -9.86 -1.36
C ALA A 553 -6.15 -8.93 -0.84
N LEU A 554 -6.96 -8.42 -1.77
CA LEU A 554 -8.09 -7.53 -1.56
C LEU A 554 -9.40 -8.29 -1.84
N PHE A 555 -10.33 -8.24 -0.90
CA PHE A 555 -11.62 -8.91 -0.95
C PHE A 555 -12.77 -7.90 -0.77
N GLY A 556 -13.97 -8.26 -1.23
CA GLY A 556 -15.17 -7.43 -1.11
C GLY A 556 -15.16 -6.21 -2.04
N SER A 557 -15.95 -5.19 -1.71
CA SER A 557 -16.10 -3.97 -2.51
C SER A 557 -15.12 -2.89 -2.05
N ASN A 558 -14.09 -2.61 -2.86
CA ASN A 558 -13.02 -1.66 -2.58
C ASN A 558 -13.14 -0.45 -3.53
N ALA A 559 -13.06 0.77 -2.99
CA ALA A 559 -13.02 2.01 -3.77
C ALA A 559 -11.71 2.79 -3.53
N PHE A 560 -11.16 3.44 -4.56
CA PHE A 560 -9.88 4.13 -4.47
C PHE A 560 -9.90 5.45 -5.22
N ILE A 561 -9.26 6.49 -4.69
CA ILE A 561 -9.00 7.73 -5.45
C ILE A 561 -7.91 7.50 -6.50
N SER A 562 -6.97 6.60 -6.23
CA SER A 562 -5.95 6.12 -7.15
C SER A 562 -5.42 4.77 -6.67
N PHE A 563 -4.84 3.97 -7.57
CA PHE A 563 -4.34 2.63 -7.25
C PHE A 563 -2.90 2.45 -7.74
N THR A 564 -1.92 2.44 -6.84
CA THR A 564 -0.50 2.31 -7.18
C THR A 564 0.13 1.10 -6.49
N VAL A 565 0.84 0.27 -7.25
CA VAL A 565 1.66 -0.85 -6.75
C VAL A 565 3.12 -0.62 -7.19
N ARG A 566 4.06 -0.61 -6.23
CA ARG A 566 5.51 -0.43 -6.46
C ARG A 566 6.35 -1.59 -5.93
N GLY A 567 5.77 -2.77 -5.74
CA GLY A 567 6.48 -3.94 -5.24
C GLY A 567 5.53 -5.01 -4.73
N GLY A 568 5.94 -6.25 -4.93
CA GLY A 568 5.12 -7.42 -4.65
C GLY A 568 3.82 -7.44 -5.46
N GLY A 569 2.86 -8.22 -5.00
CA GLY A 569 1.53 -8.29 -5.60
C GLY A 569 0.49 -7.42 -4.91
N ALA A 570 -0.51 -6.99 -5.67
CA ALA A 570 -1.88 -6.85 -5.18
C ALA A 570 -2.74 -7.90 -5.91
N ARG A 571 -3.57 -8.66 -5.20
CA ARG A 571 -4.48 -9.64 -5.82
C ARG A 571 -5.94 -9.30 -5.50
N ILE A 572 -6.81 -9.27 -6.49
CA ILE A 572 -8.26 -9.20 -6.32
C ILE A 572 -8.78 -10.64 -6.33
N ALA A 573 -8.98 -11.22 -5.15
CA ALA A 573 -9.32 -12.63 -4.95
C ALA A 573 -10.83 -12.81 -4.74
N GLY A 574 -11.63 -12.31 -5.67
CA GLY A 574 -13.09 -12.17 -5.54
C GLY A 574 -13.53 -10.78 -5.04
N GLY A 575 -14.79 -10.44 -5.33
CA GLY A 575 -15.34 -9.10 -5.06
C GLY A 575 -15.05 -8.11 -6.18
N SER A 576 -14.87 -6.83 -5.84
CA SER A 576 -14.68 -5.74 -6.81
C SER A 576 -13.79 -4.63 -6.27
N ALA A 577 -12.74 -4.27 -7.01
CA ALA A 577 -11.89 -3.11 -6.75
C ALA A 577 -12.09 -2.03 -7.81
N ARG A 578 -12.28 -0.77 -7.40
CA ARG A 578 -12.55 0.35 -8.32
C ARG A 578 -11.66 1.55 -8.04
N SER A 579 -10.91 2.01 -9.05
CA SER A 579 -10.14 3.25 -9.01
C SER A 579 -10.88 4.41 -9.71
N PHE A 580 -11.09 5.49 -8.99
CA PHE A 580 -11.60 6.78 -9.45
C PHE A 580 -10.49 7.74 -9.91
N GLY A 581 -9.27 7.25 -10.10
CA GLY A 581 -8.14 7.99 -10.67
C GLY A 581 -7.07 7.07 -11.22
N ASN A 582 -5.85 7.58 -11.38
CA ASN A 582 -4.75 6.86 -12.02
C ASN A 582 -4.49 5.50 -11.37
N VAL A 583 -4.27 4.50 -12.23
CA VAL A 583 -3.86 3.14 -11.88
C VAL A 583 -2.44 2.95 -12.42
N ALA A 584 -1.51 2.56 -11.56
CA ALA A 584 -0.11 2.44 -11.90
C ALA A 584 0.54 1.22 -11.24
N ILE A 585 0.87 0.21 -12.04
CA ILE A 585 1.49 -1.03 -11.59
C ILE A 585 2.95 -1.03 -12.04
N GLY A 586 3.88 -0.93 -11.10
CA GLY A 586 5.31 -0.84 -11.42
C GLY A 586 5.68 0.54 -11.96
N ASN A 587 5.51 1.58 -11.14
CA ASN A 587 5.84 2.97 -11.51
C ASN A 587 7.11 3.53 -10.87
N ALA A 588 8.05 2.65 -10.51
CA ALA A 588 9.36 3.00 -9.96
C ALA A 588 10.42 2.00 -10.46
N ALA A 589 11.68 2.44 -10.57
CA ALA A 589 12.77 1.64 -11.10
C ALA A 589 12.96 0.31 -10.36
N GLN A 590 13.13 -0.78 -11.11
CA GLN A 590 13.43 -2.13 -10.62
C GLN A 590 12.39 -2.72 -9.64
N THR A 591 11.10 -2.41 -9.81
CA THR A 591 10.04 -2.90 -8.92
C THR A 591 9.25 -4.06 -9.52
N ASN A 592 9.36 -5.28 -8.98
CA ASN A 592 8.51 -6.41 -9.38
C ASN A 592 7.08 -6.25 -8.84
N ALA A 593 6.33 -5.31 -9.43
CA ALA A 593 4.94 -5.01 -9.09
C ALA A 593 3.98 -5.85 -9.94
N ALA A 594 3.05 -6.53 -9.28
CA ALA A 594 1.98 -7.28 -9.94
C ALA A 594 0.58 -6.81 -9.49
N LEU A 595 -0.38 -6.81 -10.41
CA LEU A 595 -1.82 -6.84 -10.10
C LEU A 595 -2.40 -8.15 -10.64
N VAL A 596 -2.86 -9.03 -9.76
CA VAL A 596 -3.54 -10.28 -10.12
C VAL A 596 -5.05 -10.08 -9.94
N VAL A 597 -5.85 -10.50 -10.90
CA VAL A 597 -7.32 -10.49 -10.83
C VAL A 597 -7.81 -11.91 -11.04
N ASP A 598 -8.36 -12.50 -9.98
CA ASP A 598 -8.52 -13.95 -9.77
C ASP A 598 -9.90 -14.18 -9.12
N GLY A 599 -10.90 -14.56 -9.94
CA GLY A 599 -12.30 -14.69 -9.51
C GLY A 599 -13.04 -13.40 -9.10
N GLY A 600 -12.43 -12.22 -9.25
CA GLY A 600 -13.03 -10.91 -8.93
C GLY A 600 -12.90 -9.88 -10.05
N ALA A 601 -13.37 -8.65 -9.82
CA ALA A 601 -13.28 -7.57 -10.81
C ALA A 601 -12.37 -6.41 -10.37
N PHE A 602 -11.51 -5.90 -11.25
CA PHE A 602 -10.86 -4.59 -11.11
C PHE A 602 -11.42 -3.62 -12.14
N ALA A 603 -11.70 -2.38 -11.74
CA ALA A 603 -12.22 -1.34 -12.61
C ALA A 603 -11.49 0.00 -12.46
N SER A 604 -11.08 0.65 -13.55
CA SER A 604 -10.84 2.12 -13.55
C SER A 604 -12.09 2.82 -14.08
N SER A 605 -12.55 3.89 -13.41
CA SER A 605 -13.85 4.52 -13.69
C SER A 605 -13.81 6.05 -13.77
N SER A 606 -12.68 6.63 -14.17
CA SER A 606 -12.53 8.09 -14.34
C SER A 606 -11.50 8.42 -15.42
N ASN A 607 -11.18 9.71 -15.60
CA ASN A 607 -10.23 10.20 -16.59
C ASN A 607 -8.75 9.88 -16.29
N GLY A 608 -8.48 8.90 -15.42
CA GLY A 608 -7.12 8.51 -15.04
C GLY A 608 -6.42 7.68 -16.12
N THR A 609 -5.10 7.55 -16.01
CA THR A 609 -4.32 6.58 -16.81
C THR A 609 -4.38 5.19 -16.20
N PHE A 610 -4.24 4.15 -17.01
CA PHE A 610 -3.87 2.80 -16.56
C PHE A 610 -2.50 2.46 -17.15
N VAL A 611 -1.47 2.44 -16.31
CA VAL A 611 -0.09 2.18 -16.74
C VAL A 611 0.52 0.98 -16.02
N VAL A 612 1.24 0.15 -16.79
CA VAL A 612 1.93 -1.04 -16.30
C VAL A 612 3.39 -0.95 -16.75
N GLY A 613 4.33 -0.94 -15.82
CA GLY A 613 5.74 -0.64 -16.09
C GLY A 613 5.91 0.78 -16.65
N SER A 614 5.93 1.79 -15.79
CA SER A 614 6.00 3.20 -16.20
C SER A 614 7.11 3.99 -15.51
N GLY A 615 7.93 4.71 -16.26
CA GLY A 615 9.12 5.40 -15.77
C GLY A 615 10.40 4.58 -15.96
N ALA A 616 11.55 5.24 -15.83
CA ALA A 616 12.84 4.67 -16.23
C ALA A 616 13.17 3.36 -15.48
N GLY A 617 13.39 2.27 -16.23
CA GLY A 617 13.72 0.94 -15.69
C GLY A 617 12.62 0.31 -14.82
N ALA A 618 11.37 0.76 -14.92
CA ALA A 618 10.26 0.23 -14.13
C ALA A 618 9.63 -1.00 -14.80
N THR A 619 9.46 -2.09 -14.03
CA THR A 619 8.83 -3.34 -14.49
C THR A 619 7.44 -3.47 -13.88
N GLY A 620 6.48 -4.08 -14.58
CA GLY A 620 5.14 -4.30 -14.04
C GLY A 620 4.37 -5.39 -14.77
N ALA A 621 3.53 -6.11 -14.03
CA ALA A 621 2.67 -7.15 -14.59
C ALA A 621 1.21 -7.00 -14.13
N VAL A 622 0.27 -7.27 -15.02
CA VAL A 622 -1.14 -7.48 -14.69
C VAL A 622 -1.52 -8.86 -15.19
N ILE A 623 -2.14 -9.66 -14.34
CA ILE A 623 -2.56 -11.03 -14.64
C ILE A 623 -4.07 -11.11 -14.42
N VAL A 624 -4.82 -11.52 -15.46
CA VAL A 624 -6.26 -11.74 -15.38
C VAL A 624 -6.50 -13.23 -15.59
N ALA A 625 -6.70 -13.93 -14.47
CA ALA A 625 -6.92 -15.37 -14.43
C ALA A 625 -8.40 -15.71 -14.74
N GLU A 626 -8.71 -17.00 -14.78
CA GLU A 626 -10.07 -17.51 -14.96
C GLU A 626 -11.05 -16.89 -13.93
N GLY A 627 -12.24 -16.50 -14.39
CA GLY A 627 -13.22 -15.77 -13.58
C GLY A 627 -12.84 -14.33 -13.18
N GLY A 628 -11.60 -13.89 -13.46
CA GLY A 628 -11.16 -12.50 -13.24
C GLY A 628 -11.65 -11.55 -14.34
N ALA A 629 -11.98 -10.31 -13.97
CA ALA A 629 -12.43 -9.27 -14.92
C ALA A 629 -11.71 -7.94 -14.73
N LEU A 630 -11.18 -7.35 -15.82
CA LEU A 630 -10.50 -6.06 -15.83
C LEU A 630 -11.25 -5.06 -16.72
N TYR A 631 -11.91 -4.08 -16.11
CA TYR A 631 -12.68 -3.04 -16.79
C TYR A 631 -11.93 -1.71 -16.80
N LEU A 632 -11.57 -1.19 -17.97
CA LEU A 632 -10.78 0.03 -18.09
C LEU A 632 -11.59 1.14 -18.77
N THR A 633 -12.07 2.12 -18.01
CA THR A 633 -12.73 3.29 -18.60
C THR A 633 -11.72 4.38 -18.93
N ASN A 634 -11.43 4.61 -20.22
CA ASN A 634 -10.60 5.71 -20.71
C ASN A 634 -11.50 6.90 -21.08
N ARG A 635 -11.95 7.67 -20.07
CA ARG A 635 -12.79 8.86 -20.27
C ARG A 635 -11.95 10.11 -20.50
N LEU A 636 -12.14 10.78 -21.64
CA LEU A 636 -11.43 12.04 -21.89
C LEU A 636 -12.07 13.21 -21.14
N GLY A 637 -11.25 13.88 -20.34
CA GLY A 637 -11.38 15.32 -20.08
C GLY A 637 -10.73 16.15 -21.19
N SER A 638 -10.83 17.47 -21.08
CA SER A 638 -10.25 18.44 -22.01
C SER A 638 -8.71 18.41 -22.15
N SER A 639 -8.01 17.58 -21.37
CA SER A 639 -6.55 17.48 -21.28
C SER A 639 -5.90 16.39 -22.13
N ASN A 640 -6.66 15.54 -22.83
CA ASN A 640 -6.12 14.45 -23.67
C ASN A 640 -5.26 13.40 -22.92
N THR A 641 -5.46 13.25 -21.59
CA THR A 641 -4.59 12.46 -20.69
C THR A 641 -5.01 11.02 -20.40
N ALA A 642 -6.18 10.55 -20.84
CA ALA A 642 -6.68 9.21 -20.49
C ALA A 642 -6.25 8.16 -21.54
N TYR A 643 -5.45 7.19 -21.11
CA TYR A 643 -4.96 6.08 -21.93
C TYR A 643 -4.59 4.85 -21.09
N THR A 644 -4.53 3.70 -21.75
CA THR A 644 -3.92 2.48 -21.24
C THR A 644 -2.57 2.25 -21.90
N SER A 645 -1.51 2.00 -21.13
CA SER A 645 -0.18 1.71 -21.68
C SER A 645 0.58 0.64 -20.89
N LEU A 646 1.22 -0.27 -21.64
CA LEU A 646 2.14 -1.27 -21.14
C LEU A 646 3.56 -0.86 -21.57
N GLY A 647 4.45 -0.57 -20.63
CA GLY A 647 5.84 -0.21 -20.87
C GLY A 647 6.05 1.24 -21.32
N ASP A 648 5.75 2.20 -20.44
CA ASP A 648 5.85 3.63 -20.76
C ASP A 648 7.08 4.31 -20.15
N GLY A 649 8.11 4.55 -20.97
CA GLY A 649 9.33 5.25 -20.58
C GLY A 649 10.62 4.45 -20.78
N ALA A 650 11.77 5.14 -20.71
CA ALA A 650 13.11 4.60 -20.99
C ALA A 650 13.40 3.27 -20.27
N GLY A 651 13.43 2.16 -21.03
CA GLY A 651 13.72 0.83 -20.48
C GLY A 651 12.65 0.30 -19.52
N ALA A 652 11.44 0.86 -19.54
CA ALA A 652 10.30 0.32 -18.81
C ALA A 652 9.77 -0.96 -19.49
N PHE A 653 9.27 -1.91 -18.70
CA PHE A 653 8.65 -3.15 -19.19
C PHE A 653 7.28 -3.39 -18.57
N GLY A 654 6.22 -3.36 -19.38
CA GLY A 654 4.85 -3.63 -18.94
C GLY A 654 4.27 -4.90 -19.55
N SER A 655 3.67 -5.76 -18.74
CA SER A 655 3.04 -7.00 -19.18
C SER A 655 1.57 -7.06 -18.78
N LEU A 656 0.67 -7.37 -19.72
CA LEU A 656 -0.70 -7.82 -19.42
C LEU A 656 -0.83 -9.28 -19.88
N ILE A 657 -1.23 -10.16 -18.97
CA ILE A 657 -1.35 -11.61 -19.19
C ILE A 657 -2.81 -12.00 -18.92
N ILE A 658 -3.44 -12.69 -19.87
CA ILE A 658 -4.80 -13.22 -19.73
C ILE A 658 -4.74 -14.74 -19.85
N SER A 659 -5.26 -15.43 -18.83
CA SER A 659 -5.27 -16.89 -18.71
C SER A 659 -6.68 -17.39 -18.39
N GLY A 660 -7.66 -16.98 -19.21
CA GLY A 660 -9.08 -17.34 -19.06
C GLY A 660 -10.01 -16.21 -18.62
N GLY A 661 -9.47 -15.06 -18.19
CA GLY A 661 -10.27 -13.93 -17.72
C GLY A 661 -10.86 -13.03 -18.81
N LEU A 662 -11.56 -11.99 -18.38
CA LEU A 662 -12.12 -10.93 -19.23
C LEU A 662 -11.32 -9.63 -19.07
N VAL A 663 -10.93 -9.00 -20.16
CA VAL A 663 -10.50 -7.58 -20.19
C VAL A 663 -11.47 -6.82 -21.09
N ARG A 664 -11.91 -5.64 -20.66
CA ARG A 664 -12.78 -4.78 -21.47
C ARG A 664 -12.39 -3.33 -21.29
N THR A 665 -12.11 -2.64 -22.39
CA THR A 665 -11.89 -1.19 -22.36
C THR A 665 -13.15 -0.46 -22.84
N GLU A 666 -13.48 0.65 -22.18
CA GLU A 666 -14.61 1.50 -22.56
C GLU A 666 -14.12 2.93 -22.85
N ARG A 667 -14.52 3.41 -24.03
CA ARG A 667 -14.06 4.67 -24.61
C ARG A 667 -15.22 5.64 -24.71
N THR A 668 -14.99 6.90 -24.32
CA THR A 668 -16.03 7.94 -24.35
C THR A 668 -15.64 9.21 -25.13
N GLY A 669 -14.58 9.19 -25.95
CA GLY A 669 -14.24 10.31 -26.85
C GLY A 669 -12.80 10.36 -27.39
N GLY A 670 -12.53 11.32 -28.30
CA GLY A 670 -11.21 11.82 -28.74
C GLY A 670 -10.17 10.78 -29.19
N ASN A 671 -8.91 10.89 -28.76
CA ASN A 671 -7.79 10.07 -29.30
C ASN A 671 -7.29 8.95 -28.34
N SER A 672 -8.14 8.50 -27.39
CA SER A 672 -7.81 7.40 -26.47
C SER A 672 -7.70 6.02 -27.17
N GLY A 673 -6.87 5.16 -26.60
CA GLY A 673 -6.45 3.87 -27.14
C GLY A 673 -5.51 3.11 -26.20
N PHE A 674 -5.43 1.79 -26.42
CA PHE A 674 -4.65 0.82 -25.68
C PHE A 674 -3.29 0.62 -26.34
N ALA A 675 -2.20 0.86 -25.62
CA ALA A 675 -0.84 0.80 -26.18
C ALA A 675 0.04 -0.27 -25.54
N VAL A 676 0.64 -1.10 -26.38
CA VAL A 676 1.62 -2.13 -26.03
C VAL A 676 2.98 -1.65 -26.52
N GLY A 677 3.90 -1.35 -25.59
CA GLY A 677 5.13 -0.62 -25.88
C GLY A 677 4.91 0.89 -25.88
N GLY A 678 4.54 1.47 -24.74
CA GLY A 678 4.55 2.92 -24.47
C GLY A 678 3.51 3.76 -25.22
N ARG A 679 3.15 4.93 -24.67
CA ARG A 679 2.23 5.86 -25.34
C ARG A 679 2.57 7.31 -25.01
N TRP A 680 2.88 8.11 -26.02
CA TRP A 680 3.22 9.55 -25.90
C TRP A 680 4.42 9.92 -25.03
N SER A 681 5.10 8.98 -24.36
CA SER A 681 6.45 9.20 -23.84
C SER A 681 7.43 9.51 -24.98
N ALA A 682 8.25 10.55 -24.79
CA ALA A 682 9.40 10.85 -25.67
C ALA A 682 10.58 9.88 -25.49
N THR A 683 10.45 8.89 -24.60
CA THR A 683 11.48 7.89 -24.29
C THR A 683 10.98 6.46 -24.51
N PRO A 684 11.77 5.59 -25.15
CA PRO A 684 11.32 4.28 -25.61
C PRO A 684 11.14 3.27 -24.47
N GLY A 685 9.95 2.66 -24.41
CA GLY A 685 9.61 1.56 -23.51
C GLY A 685 9.17 0.29 -24.27
N SER A 686 9.09 -0.82 -23.55
CA SER A 686 8.74 -2.15 -24.10
C SER A 686 7.53 -2.73 -23.40
N GLY A 687 6.58 -3.31 -24.13
CA GLY A 687 5.39 -3.90 -23.53
C GLY A 687 4.93 -5.17 -24.22
N GLN A 688 4.20 -6.00 -23.47
CA GLN A 688 3.58 -7.21 -24.00
C GLN A 688 2.14 -7.41 -23.55
N LEU A 689 1.32 -7.94 -24.46
CA LEU A 689 -0.01 -8.50 -24.20
C LEU A 689 0.02 -9.99 -24.55
N LEU A 690 -0.13 -10.86 -23.56
CA LEU A 690 -0.09 -12.31 -23.72
C LEU A 690 -1.46 -12.90 -23.38
N MET A 691 -2.08 -13.59 -24.33
CA MET A 691 -3.36 -14.27 -24.15
C MET A 691 -3.18 -15.76 -24.39
N TYR A 692 -3.54 -16.56 -23.38
CA TYR A 692 -3.58 -18.02 -23.43
C TYR A 692 -5.02 -18.57 -23.34
N GLY A 693 -6.01 -17.67 -23.37
CA GLY A 693 -7.44 -17.95 -23.17
C GLY A 693 -8.19 -16.70 -22.73
N GLY A 694 -9.51 -16.79 -22.57
CA GLY A 694 -10.36 -15.67 -22.15
C GLY A 694 -10.77 -14.73 -23.28
N SER A 695 -11.20 -13.52 -22.94
CA SER A 695 -11.65 -12.48 -23.90
C SER A 695 -11.03 -11.12 -23.58
N VAL A 696 -10.62 -10.39 -24.60
CA VAL A 696 -10.12 -9.01 -24.51
C VAL A 696 -10.90 -8.14 -25.50
N ASP A 697 -11.85 -7.36 -25.00
CA ASP A 697 -12.71 -6.50 -25.81
C ASP A 697 -12.25 -5.03 -25.72
N LEU A 698 -11.47 -4.61 -26.72
CA LEU A 698 -10.98 -3.25 -26.87
C LEU A 698 -11.96 -2.42 -27.69
N ASN A 699 -12.71 -1.53 -27.01
CA ASN A 699 -13.56 -0.53 -27.68
C ASN A 699 -12.79 0.77 -28.00
N GLU A 700 -11.50 0.65 -28.27
CA GLU A 700 -10.58 1.74 -28.58
C GLU A 700 -9.45 1.24 -29.49
N ALA A 701 -8.64 2.16 -30.03
CA ALA A 701 -7.57 1.78 -30.93
C ALA A 701 -6.44 1.03 -30.21
N LEU A 702 -6.01 -0.10 -30.77
CA LEU A 702 -4.87 -0.90 -30.34
C LEU A 702 -3.59 -0.41 -31.05
N TYR A 703 -2.59 -0.01 -30.29
CA TYR A 703 -1.26 0.35 -30.78
C TYR A 703 -0.23 -0.67 -30.28
N VAL A 704 0.49 -1.30 -31.19
CA VAL A 704 1.56 -2.27 -30.89
C VAL A 704 2.87 -1.69 -31.42
N GLY A 705 3.80 -1.31 -30.54
CA GLY A 705 4.99 -0.53 -30.93
C GLY A 705 4.62 0.84 -31.49
N GLY A 706 3.68 1.52 -30.82
CA GLY A 706 2.96 2.67 -31.38
C GLY A 706 3.79 3.94 -31.59
N PHE A 707 4.96 4.04 -30.94
CA PHE A 707 5.74 5.27 -30.79
C PHE A 707 7.22 5.07 -31.15
N ALA A 708 7.93 6.17 -31.41
CA ALA A 708 9.34 6.15 -31.80
C ALA A 708 10.21 5.37 -30.80
N GLY A 709 10.97 4.39 -31.31
CA GLY A 709 11.86 3.53 -30.53
C GLY A 709 11.18 2.52 -29.58
N SER A 710 9.84 2.52 -29.51
CA SER A 710 9.10 1.61 -28.63
C SER A 710 8.98 0.19 -29.20
N THR A 711 8.87 -0.81 -28.33
CA THR A 711 8.67 -2.21 -28.75
C THR A 711 7.38 -2.78 -28.14
N GLY A 712 6.44 -3.20 -28.99
CA GLY A 712 5.21 -3.86 -28.57
C GLY A 712 5.13 -5.30 -29.09
N TYR A 713 4.79 -6.23 -28.21
CA TYR A 713 4.55 -7.63 -28.54
C TYR A 713 3.15 -8.07 -28.12
N VAL A 714 2.38 -8.65 -29.03
CA VAL A 714 1.05 -9.22 -28.72
C VAL A 714 1.02 -10.67 -29.17
N LEU A 715 0.63 -11.57 -28.28
CA LEU A 715 0.40 -12.97 -28.56
C LEU A 715 -1.03 -13.34 -28.21
N VAL A 716 -1.76 -13.88 -29.19
CA VAL A 716 -3.09 -14.48 -29.02
C VAL A 716 -2.96 -15.97 -29.27
N ALA A 717 -2.65 -16.73 -28.21
CA ALA A 717 -2.44 -18.17 -28.21
C ALA A 717 -3.63 -18.89 -27.52
N GLY A 718 -4.83 -18.65 -28.06
CA GLY A 718 -6.11 -19.04 -27.46
C GLY A 718 -6.93 -17.84 -26.97
N GLY A 719 -8.24 -18.03 -26.86
CA GLY A 719 -9.19 -16.94 -26.53
C GLY A 719 -9.44 -15.97 -27.70
N THR A 720 -10.10 -14.85 -27.40
CA THR A 720 -10.52 -13.86 -28.41
C THR A 720 -10.05 -12.45 -28.05
N LEU A 721 -9.31 -11.80 -28.94
CA LEU A 721 -8.96 -10.38 -28.89
C LEU A 721 -9.82 -9.62 -29.91
N THR A 722 -10.72 -8.76 -29.43
CA THR A 722 -11.60 -7.93 -30.26
C THR A 722 -11.10 -6.48 -30.24
N ALA A 723 -10.74 -5.92 -31.39
CA ALA A 723 -10.39 -4.50 -31.56
C ALA A 723 -11.33 -3.85 -32.60
N THR A 724 -12.59 -3.62 -32.20
CA THR A 724 -13.64 -3.09 -33.10
C THR A 724 -14.31 -1.83 -32.56
N ASN A 725 -14.75 -0.98 -33.49
CA ASN A 725 -15.34 0.33 -33.26
C ASN A 725 -16.86 0.26 -33.05
N THR A 726 -17.36 0.09 -31.82
CA THR A 726 -18.81 0.19 -31.61
C THR A 726 -19.35 1.63 -31.70
N ALA A 727 -18.47 2.64 -31.77
CA ALA A 727 -18.78 4.06 -31.57
C ALA A 727 -18.86 4.93 -32.84
N LYS A 728 -18.83 4.34 -34.04
CA LYS A 728 -19.08 5.02 -35.34
C LYS A 728 -18.19 6.25 -35.66
N LEU A 729 -16.90 6.24 -35.33
CA LEU A 729 -15.95 7.25 -35.83
C LEU A 729 -15.20 6.77 -37.09
N PRO A 730 -15.34 7.41 -38.28
CA PRO A 730 -14.73 6.95 -39.52
C PRO A 730 -13.23 7.26 -39.72
N THR A 731 -12.58 7.96 -38.79
CA THR A 731 -11.33 8.71 -39.06
C THR A 731 -10.07 8.20 -38.34
N LEU A 732 -10.11 7.04 -37.68
CA LEU A 732 -8.97 6.47 -36.93
C LEU A 732 -8.74 5.01 -37.32
N ASP A 733 -7.48 4.61 -37.57
CA ASP A 733 -7.13 3.18 -37.69
C ASP A 733 -7.30 2.51 -36.32
N TYR A 734 -8.04 1.39 -36.28
CA TYR A 734 -8.33 0.69 -35.02
C TYR A 734 -7.21 -0.22 -34.54
N VAL A 735 -6.34 -0.69 -35.43
CA VAL A 735 -5.15 -1.47 -35.07
C VAL A 735 -3.95 -0.92 -35.84
N ARG A 736 -2.88 -0.55 -35.11
CA ARG A 736 -1.59 -0.17 -35.69
C ARG A 736 -0.47 -1.03 -35.12
N ILE A 737 0.29 -1.67 -36.01
CA ILE A 737 1.42 -2.55 -35.67
C ILE A 737 2.69 -1.91 -36.23
N GLY A 738 3.53 -1.31 -35.38
CA GLY A 738 4.60 -0.39 -35.79
C GLY A 738 4.03 0.99 -36.12
N GLY A 739 3.87 1.85 -35.12
CA GLY A 739 3.02 3.04 -35.24
C GLY A 739 3.70 4.34 -35.66
N ALA A 740 4.98 4.54 -35.34
CA ALA A 740 5.69 5.80 -35.63
C ALA A 740 7.22 5.65 -35.60
N ALA A 741 7.91 6.32 -36.53
CA ALA A 741 9.38 6.36 -36.67
C ALA A 741 10.00 4.98 -36.44
N THR A 742 10.92 4.80 -35.49
CA THR A 742 11.61 3.53 -35.21
C THR A 742 10.83 2.54 -34.31
N GLY A 743 9.52 2.68 -34.19
CA GLY A 743 8.68 1.76 -33.40
C GLY A 743 8.58 0.36 -34.01
N VAL A 744 8.66 -0.68 -33.16
CA VAL A 744 8.60 -2.10 -33.53
C VAL A 744 7.34 -2.73 -32.94
N GLY A 745 6.41 -3.16 -33.79
CA GLY A 745 5.21 -3.89 -33.39
C GLY A 745 5.21 -5.32 -33.92
N VAL A 746 4.89 -6.27 -33.06
CA VAL A 746 4.71 -7.70 -33.40
C VAL A 746 3.37 -8.17 -32.85
N LEU A 747 2.53 -8.76 -33.70
CA LEU A 747 1.29 -9.44 -33.33
C LEU A 747 1.31 -10.86 -33.89
N ILE A 748 1.18 -11.86 -33.02
CA ILE A 748 1.12 -13.27 -33.38
C ILE A 748 -0.21 -13.85 -32.93
N VAL A 749 -0.90 -14.55 -33.83
CA VAL A 749 -2.14 -15.28 -33.55
C VAL A 749 -1.87 -16.77 -33.81
N SER A 750 -2.05 -17.61 -32.78
CA SER A 750 -1.64 -19.01 -32.75
C SER A 750 -2.61 -19.87 -31.94
N ASN A 751 -2.46 -21.20 -31.98
CA ASN A 751 -3.13 -22.14 -31.09
C ASN A 751 -4.65 -21.89 -30.93
N GLN A 752 -5.37 -21.81 -32.06
CA GLN A 752 -6.81 -21.52 -32.14
C GLN A 752 -7.25 -20.15 -31.57
N GLY A 753 -6.31 -19.26 -31.25
CA GLY A 753 -6.60 -17.88 -30.86
C GLY A 753 -7.27 -17.08 -31.98
N VAL A 754 -8.17 -16.17 -31.60
CA VAL A 754 -8.94 -15.34 -32.53
C VAL A 754 -8.59 -13.87 -32.33
N PHE A 755 -8.22 -13.17 -33.40
CA PHE A 755 -8.09 -11.72 -33.43
C PHE A 755 -9.12 -11.12 -34.39
N ALA A 756 -10.10 -10.40 -33.86
CA ALA A 756 -11.15 -9.75 -34.63
C ALA A 756 -10.91 -8.22 -34.67
N ALA A 757 -10.86 -7.63 -35.86
CA ALA A 757 -10.61 -6.20 -36.03
C ALA A 757 -11.41 -5.59 -37.19
N ASP A 758 -11.76 -4.30 -37.09
CA ASP A 758 -12.39 -3.60 -38.22
C ASP A 758 -11.39 -3.18 -39.30
N GLN A 759 -10.17 -2.77 -38.88
CA GLN A 759 -9.10 -2.26 -39.74
C GLN A 759 -7.73 -2.55 -39.12
N ILE A 760 -6.78 -3.04 -39.92
CA ILE A 760 -5.39 -3.32 -39.51
C ILE A 760 -4.41 -2.55 -40.41
N ASN A 761 -3.51 -1.80 -39.77
CA ASN A 761 -2.47 -1.04 -40.44
C ASN A 761 -1.07 -1.49 -39.94
N ILE A 762 -0.26 -2.02 -40.85
CA ILE A 762 1.05 -2.63 -40.57
C ILE A 762 2.16 -1.67 -41.05
N ALA A 763 3.03 -1.26 -40.13
CA ALA A 763 4.06 -0.24 -40.28
C ALA A 763 3.49 1.11 -40.78
N PHE A 764 2.82 1.84 -39.89
CA PHE A 764 2.05 3.07 -40.21
C PHE A 764 2.92 4.22 -40.78
N SER A 765 4.21 4.29 -40.46
CA SER A 765 5.12 5.33 -40.96
C SER A 765 6.42 4.79 -41.54
N ALA A 766 7.09 5.60 -42.37
CA ALA A 766 8.48 5.34 -42.76
C ALA A 766 9.37 5.09 -41.53
N GLY A 767 10.28 4.12 -41.66
CA GLY A 767 11.19 3.68 -40.59
C GLY A 767 10.60 2.71 -39.55
N SER A 768 9.27 2.50 -39.52
CA SER A 768 8.63 1.62 -38.52
C SER A 768 8.69 0.17 -38.94
N THR A 769 8.62 -0.74 -37.96
CA THR A 769 8.62 -2.20 -38.18
C THR A 769 7.29 -2.76 -37.69
N GLY A 770 6.53 -3.42 -38.56
CA GLY A 770 5.27 -4.08 -38.23
C GLY A 770 5.23 -5.52 -38.71
N LEU A 771 4.99 -6.46 -37.80
CA LEU A 771 4.88 -7.89 -38.12
C LEU A 771 3.55 -8.45 -37.63
N LEU A 772 2.79 -9.07 -38.54
CA LEU A 772 1.59 -9.84 -38.22
C LEU A 772 1.76 -11.28 -38.72
N VAL A 773 1.77 -12.25 -37.78
CA VAL A 773 1.87 -13.68 -38.09
C VAL A 773 0.63 -14.41 -37.62
N VAL A 774 0.07 -15.27 -38.47
CA VAL A 774 -1.02 -16.18 -38.15
C VAL A 774 -0.53 -17.61 -38.35
N THR A 775 -0.51 -18.43 -37.30
CA THR A 775 0.08 -19.77 -37.32
C THR A 775 -0.76 -20.75 -36.50
N GLU A 776 -0.46 -22.04 -36.51
CA GLU A 776 -0.99 -23.05 -35.56
C GLU A 776 -2.53 -23.02 -35.41
N GLY A 777 -3.24 -22.82 -36.53
CA GLY A 777 -4.70 -22.72 -36.58
C GLY A 777 -5.31 -21.45 -35.96
N GLY A 778 -4.50 -20.42 -35.67
CA GLY A 778 -4.97 -19.09 -35.29
C GLY A 778 -5.79 -18.42 -36.41
N LEU A 779 -6.66 -17.48 -36.02
CA LEU A 779 -7.59 -16.80 -36.91
C LEU A 779 -7.48 -15.28 -36.76
N VAL A 780 -7.21 -14.58 -37.86
CA VAL A 780 -7.45 -13.12 -37.96
C VAL A 780 -8.75 -12.92 -38.74
N GLU A 781 -9.76 -12.31 -38.13
CA GLU A 781 -11.06 -12.01 -38.74
C GLU A 781 -11.22 -10.50 -38.91
N LEU A 782 -11.41 -10.07 -40.16
CA LEU A 782 -11.74 -8.69 -40.51
C LEU A 782 -13.26 -8.56 -40.68
N THR A 783 -13.86 -7.67 -39.87
CA THR A 783 -15.31 -7.64 -39.62
C THR A 783 -16.14 -6.67 -40.47
N ARG A 784 -15.93 -5.35 -40.35
CA ARG A 784 -16.82 -4.34 -40.96
C ARG A 784 -16.21 -3.56 -42.12
N ASN A 785 -15.07 -2.91 -41.89
CA ASN A 785 -14.43 -2.05 -42.90
C ASN A 785 -13.42 -2.83 -43.75
N ASN A 786 -13.02 -4.03 -43.30
CA ASN A 786 -12.14 -5.00 -43.96
C ASN A 786 -10.93 -4.38 -44.65
N TYR A 787 -10.29 -3.47 -43.91
CA TYR A 787 -9.20 -2.65 -44.38
C TYR A 787 -7.87 -3.24 -43.88
N LEU A 788 -7.06 -3.78 -44.78
CA LEU A 788 -5.69 -4.21 -44.50
C LEU A 788 -4.73 -3.32 -45.28
N LYS A 789 -3.89 -2.57 -44.54
CA LYS A 789 -2.98 -1.60 -45.13
C LYS A 789 -1.55 -1.81 -44.66
N SER A 790 -0.61 -1.49 -45.55
CA SER A 790 0.75 -1.17 -45.16
C SER A 790 1.15 0.24 -45.59
N SER A 791 2.23 0.75 -45.01
CA SER A 791 2.84 2.04 -45.34
C SER A 791 4.34 1.85 -45.58
N ALA A 792 5.08 2.94 -45.83
CA ALA A 792 6.49 2.92 -46.24
C ALA A 792 7.50 2.43 -45.17
N GLY A 793 7.04 1.89 -44.04
CA GLY A 793 7.90 1.16 -43.08
C GLY A 793 8.16 -0.29 -43.50
N PHE A 794 9.02 -0.99 -42.77
CA PHE A 794 9.19 -2.43 -42.93
C PHE A 794 7.94 -3.13 -42.39
N HIS A 795 7.24 -3.87 -43.24
CA HIS A 795 6.03 -4.58 -42.87
C HIS A 795 6.06 -6.01 -43.38
N THR A 796 5.47 -6.93 -42.62
CA THR A 796 5.24 -8.30 -43.06
C THR A 796 3.91 -8.81 -42.51
N PHE A 797 3.10 -9.37 -43.39
CA PHE A 797 2.01 -10.29 -43.02
C PHE A 797 2.41 -11.69 -43.47
N SER A 798 2.14 -12.70 -42.65
CA SER A 798 2.26 -14.08 -43.06
C SER A 798 1.23 -14.96 -42.36
N ASN A 799 0.52 -15.80 -43.11
CA ASN A 799 -0.22 -16.92 -42.53
C ASN A 799 0.39 -18.26 -42.97
N VAL A 800 0.83 -19.04 -41.99
CA VAL A 800 1.58 -20.31 -42.15
C VAL A 800 0.91 -21.40 -41.31
N ALA A 801 1.28 -22.68 -41.50
CA ALA A 801 0.97 -23.78 -40.57
C ALA A 801 -0.50 -23.84 -40.08
N GLY A 802 -1.48 -23.62 -40.98
CA GLY A 802 -2.91 -23.65 -40.68
C GLY A 802 -3.55 -22.31 -40.27
N GLY A 803 -2.78 -21.24 -40.16
CA GLY A 803 -3.29 -19.90 -39.84
C GLY A 803 -4.26 -19.36 -40.90
N THR A 804 -5.38 -18.78 -40.46
CA THR A 804 -6.44 -18.28 -41.35
C THR A 804 -6.58 -16.77 -41.29
N LEU A 805 -6.59 -16.10 -42.46
CA LEU A 805 -7.06 -14.72 -42.62
C LEU A 805 -8.50 -14.77 -43.17
N ARG A 806 -9.47 -14.24 -42.44
CA ARG A 806 -10.89 -14.26 -42.83
C ARG A 806 -11.44 -12.86 -43.07
N PHE A 807 -12.28 -12.75 -44.11
CA PHE A 807 -13.12 -11.59 -44.39
C PHE A 807 -14.60 -11.93 -44.26
N THR A 808 -15.37 -11.07 -43.58
CA THR A 808 -16.84 -11.13 -43.51
C THR A 808 -17.55 -10.05 -44.33
N THR A 809 -16.84 -9.44 -45.29
CA THR A 809 -17.42 -8.60 -46.34
C THR A 809 -16.97 -9.08 -47.71
N ASN A 810 -17.73 -8.73 -48.75
CA ASN A 810 -17.49 -9.21 -50.11
C ASN A 810 -16.35 -8.50 -50.84
N THR A 811 -16.09 -7.22 -50.56
CA THR A 811 -15.00 -6.43 -51.16
C THR A 811 -14.07 -5.86 -50.07
N PRO A 812 -13.10 -6.63 -49.56
CA PRO A 812 -12.08 -6.11 -48.65
C PRO A 812 -11.17 -5.09 -49.34
N GLU A 813 -10.77 -4.05 -48.61
CA GLU A 813 -9.83 -3.04 -49.09
C GLU A 813 -8.42 -3.42 -48.65
N ILE A 814 -7.58 -3.77 -49.62
CA ILE A 814 -6.21 -4.26 -49.40
C ILE A 814 -5.25 -3.25 -50.04
N ALA A 815 -4.75 -2.33 -49.22
CA ALA A 815 -3.98 -1.16 -49.62
C ALA A 815 -2.50 -1.34 -49.24
N LEU A 816 -1.79 -2.21 -49.96
CA LEU A 816 -0.41 -2.58 -49.67
C LEU A 816 0.57 -1.76 -50.54
N THR A 817 1.47 -1.03 -49.89
CA THR A 817 2.39 -0.07 -50.56
C THR A 817 3.66 -0.69 -51.12
N VAL A 818 4.00 -1.92 -50.71
CA VAL A 818 5.13 -2.69 -51.27
C VAL A 818 4.55 -4.01 -51.78
N GLU A 819 4.94 -4.40 -52.99
CA GLU A 819 4.53 -5.68 -53.56
C GLU A 819 5.44 -6.80 -53.02
N ASN A 820 4.86 -7.97 -52.78
CA ASN A 820 5.53 -9.16 -52.24
C ASN A 820 5.99 -9.13 -50.76
N SER A 821 5.57 -8.14 -49.96
CA SER A 821 5.84 -8.10 -48.50
C SER A 821 4.81 -8.87 -47.64
N HIS A 822 3.75 -9.40 -48.26
CA HIS A 822 2.67 -10.14 -47.58
C HIS A 822 2.57 -11.56 -48.18
N VAL A 823 2.85 -12.57 -47.37
CA VAL A 823 2.89 -13.98 -47.79
C VAL A 823 1.59 -14.68 -47.41
N ILE A 824 0.99 -15.39 -48.37
CA ILE A 824 -0.10 -16.33 -48.12
C ILE A 824 0.43 -17.76 -48.33
N ASP A 825 0.61 -18.50 -47.24
CA ASP A 825 1.08 -19.90 -47.21
C ASP A 825 0.02 -20.87 -46.66
N SER A 826 -1.08 -20.35 -46.12
CA SER A 826 -2.21 -21.14 -45.62
C SER A 826 -3.57 -20.57 -46.08
N ALA A 827 -4.60 -20.56 -45.23
CA ALA A 827 -5.96 -20.21 -45.65
C ALA A 827 -6.25 -18.70 -45.67
N LEU A 828 -6.75 -18.21 -46.81
CA LEU A 828 -7.51 -16.96 -46.93
C LEU A 828 -8.99 -17.34 -47.11
N GLU A 829 -9.87 -16.84 -46.23
CA GLU A 829 -11.26 -17.28 -46.12
C GLU A 829 -12.24 -16.14 -46.31
N PHE A 830 -13.32 -16.40 -47.04
CA PHE A 830 -14.52 -15.57 -47.06
C PHE A 830 -15.65 -16.33 -46.38
N LYS A 831 -16.26 -15.73 -45.35
CA LYS A 831 -17.29 -16.41 -44.53
C LYS A 831 -18.62 -15.66 -44.57
N GLY A 832 -19.67 -16.33 -45.03
CA GLY A 832 -21.04 -15.80 -45.02
C GLY A 832 -21.27 -14.59 -45.93
N VAL A 833 -20.55 -14.49 -47.05
CA VAL A 833 -20.61 -13.33 -47.96
C VAL A 833 -21.10 -13.69 -49.36
N ASP A 834 -21.81 -12.74 -49.96
CA ASP A 834 -22.24 -12.82 -51.36
C ASP A 834 -21.31 -12.04 -52.29
N ALA A 835 -20.82 -12.71 -53.33
CA ALA A 835 -19.91 -12.18 -54.35
C ALA A 835 -18.54 -11.69 -53.82
N ALA A 836 -17.86 -12.53 -53.03
CA ALA A 836 -16.48 -12.35 -52.59
C ALA A 836 -15.54 -12.00 -53.77
N ASN A 837 -14.82 -10.88 -53.65
CA ASN A 837 -13.99 -10.30 -54.69
C ASN A 837 -12.62 -9.88 -54.14
N LEU A 838 -11.55 -10.35 -54.80
CA LEU A 838 -10.15 -10.02 -54.50
C LEU A 838 -9.48 -9.20 -55.62
N SER A 839 -10.24 -8.57 -56.52
CA SER A 839 -9.68 -7.83 -57.68
C SER A 839 -8.75 -6.68 -57.28
N THR A 840 -8.93 -6.11 -56.09
CA THR A 840 -8.03 -5.10 -55.48
C THR A 840 -6.72 -5.68 -54.94
N ALA A 841 -6.66 -6.98 -54.69
CA ALA A 841 -5.60 -7.67 -53.95
C ALA A 841 -4.81 -8.70 -54.77
N ALA A 842 -5.27 -9.04 -55.98
CA ALA A 842 -4.74 -10.15 -56.78
C ALA A 842 -3.23 -10.10 -57.09
N GLY A 843 -2.62 -8.90 -57.08
CA GLY A 843 -1.17 -8.70 -57.24
C GLY A 843 -0.44 -8.22 -55.97
N LYS A 844 -1.09 -8.23 -54.79
CA LYS A 844 -0.54 -7.68 -53.55
C LYS A 844 -0.05 -8.72 -52.55
N PHE A 845 -0.31 -10.00 -52.80
CA PHE A 845 0.19 -11.12 -52.01
C PHE A 845 1.19 -11.97 -52.81
N THR A 846 2.18 -12.52 -52.11
CA THR A 846 2.99 -13.63 -52.62
C THR A 846 2.38 -14.94 -52.13
N PHE A 847 1.91 -15.76 -53.06
CA PHE A 847 1.39 -17.09 -52.76
C PHE A 847 2.55 -18.08 -52.63
N GLN A 848 2.64 -18.77 -51.49
CA GLN A 848 3.66 -19.78 -51.18
C GLN A 848 3.02 -21.07 -50.67
N GLY A 849 3.80 -22.16 -50.66
CA GLY A 849 3.40 -23.48 -50.15
C GLY A 849 1.96 -23.91 -50.43
N ALA A 850 1.29 -24.46 -49.42
CA ALA A 850 -0.01 -25.14 -49.54
C ALA A 850 -1.21 -24.19 -49.33
N ASN A 851 -1.12 -22.98 -49.89
CA ASN A 851 -2.10 -21.93 -49.68
C ASN A 851 -3.50 -22.29 -50.24
N THR A 852 -4.53 -21.75 -49.59
CA THR A 852 -5.94 -22.09 -49.84
C THR A 852 -6.80 -20.85 -49.86
N LEU A 853 -7.68 -20.74 -50.87
CA LEU A 853 -8.82 -19.82 -50.85
C LEU A 853 -10.07 -20.59 -50.42
N ARG A 854 -10.65 -20.25 -49.27
CA ARG A 854 -11.87 -20.89 -48.77
C ARG A 854 -13.10 -20.00 -48.94
N LEU A 855 -14.15 -20.55 -49.53
CA LEU A 855 -15.51 -20.00 -49.49
C LEU A 855 -16.31 -20.78 -48.44
N HIS A 856 -16.50 -20.20 -47.26
CA HIS A 856 -17.21 -20.81 -46.13
C HIS A 856 -18.64 -20.24 -46.06
N SER A 857 -19.63 -21.02 -46.51
CA SER A 857 -21.02 -20.55 -46.68
C SER A 857 -21.08 -19.24 -47.49
N ALA A 858 -20.28 -19.15 -48.56
CA ALA A 858 -20.03 -17.93 -49.29
C ALA A 858 -20.02 -18.16 -50.81
N THR A 859 -20.19 -17.08 -51.59
CA THR A 859 -20.16 -17.11 -53.05
C THR A 859 -19.10 -16.16 -53.58
N ASN A 860 -18.41 -16.48 -54.69
CA ASN A 860 -17.46 -15.54 -55.32
C ASN A 860 -18.15 -14.58 -56.30
N ALA A 861 -17.49 -13.48 -56.61
CA ALA A 861 -17.85 -12.61 -57.73
C ALA A 861 -17.66 -13.34 -59.07
N ALA A 862 -18.24 -12.81 -60.16
CA ALA A 862 -18.16 -13.38 -61.51
C ALA A 862 -16.78 -13.20 -62.20
N ALA A 863 -15.69 -13.30 -61.43
CA ALA A 863 -14.31 -13.27 -61.90
C ALA A 863 -13.72 -14.69 -61.91
N ALA A 864 -12.89 -14.99 -62.91
CA ALA A 864 -12.15 -16.25 -62.95
C ALA A 864 -10.89 -16.16 -62.07
N TRP A 865 -10.69 -17.16 -61.22
CA TRP A 865 -9.40 -17.43 -60.58
C TRP A 865 -8.90 -18.80 -61.06
N ALA A 866 -7.59 -18.91 -61.30
CA ALA A 866 -6.92 -20.16 -61.62
C ALA A 866 -6.25 -20.71 -60.36
N PHE A 867 -6.40 -22.02 -60.13
CA PHE A 867 -5.81 -22.72 -59.00
C PHE A 867 -4.69 -23.62 -59.50
N THR A 868 -3.43 -23.31 -59.20
CA THR A 868 -2.27 -23.95 -59.83
C THR A 868 -1.04 -23.87 -58.92
N ASN A 869 -0.03 -24.71 -59.19
CA ASN A 869 1.25 -24.60 -58.51
C ASN A 869 2.03 -23.36 -58.99
N GLY A 870 2.34 -22.44 -58.07
CA GLY A 870 3.14 -21.24 -58.30
C GLY A 870 2.37 -20.00 -58.78
N GLY A 871 2.58 -18.85 -58.13
CA GLY A 871 2.11 -17.53 -58.58
C GLY A 871 0.61 -17.24 -58.38
N ALA A 872 -0.19 -18.21 -57.93
CA ALA A 872 -1.61 -18.07 -57.67
C ALA A 872 -2.03 -18.92 -56.46
N PHE A 873 -3.33 -18.97 -56.15
CA PHE A 873 -3.83 -19.89 -55.14
C PHE A 873 -3.59 -21.36 -55.55
N GLN A 874 -3.17 -22.24 -54.64
CA GLN A 874 -3.04 -23.67 -54.95
C GLN A 874 -4.38 -24.40 -54.79
N THR A 875 -5.09 -24.15 -53.68
CA THR A 875 -6.34 -24.85 -53.35
C THR A 875 -7.54 -23.91 -53.34
N LEU A 876 -8.63 -24.30 -54.00
CA LEU A 876 -9.98 -23.79 -53.75
C LEU A 876 -10.68 -24.72 -52.76
N GLU A 877 -11.19 -24.18 -51.66
CA GLU A 877 -12.00 -24.94 -50.70
C GLU A 877 -13.43 -24.40 -50.63
N LEU A 878 -14.41 -25.27 -50.86
CA LEU A 878 -15.84 -24.98 -50.67
C LEU A 878 -16.32 -25.69 -49.39
N ALA A 879 -16.71 -24.91 -48.38
CA ALA A 879 -17.04 -25.40 -47.06
C ALA A 879 -18.34 -24.75 -46.51
N GLY A 880 -18.94 -25.38 -45.50
CA GLY A 880 -20.14 -24.86 -44.84
C GLY A 880 -21.43 -25.01 -45.65
N ALA A 881 -22.40 -24.17 -45.37
CA ALA A 881 -23.74 -24.25 -45.93
C ALA A 881 -23.84 -23.54 -47.29
N HIS A 882 -24.08 -24.30 -48.35
CA HIS A 882 -24.34 -23.79 -49.71
C HIS A 882 -23.25 -22.90 -50.34
N PRO A 883 -21.93 -23.22 -50.22
CA PRO A 883 -20.89 -22.51 -50.95
C PRO A 883 -21.09 -22.65 -52.47
N HIS A 884 -21.00 -21.55 -53.21
CA HIS A 884 -21.30 -21.53 -54.65
C HIS A 884 -20.24 -20.76 -55.44
N TRP A 885 -19.57 -21.47 -56.36
CA TRP A 885 -18.74 -20.85 -57.38
C TRP A 885 -19.58 -20.33 -58.55
N ARG A 886 -19.61 -19.00 -58.69
CA ARG A 886 -20.41 -18.23 -59.66
C ARG A 886 -19.60 -17.71 -60.87
N GLY A 887 -18.29 -17.97 -60.91
CA GLY A 887 -17.47 -17.63 -62.08
C GLY A 887 -17.93 -18.42 -63.31
N THR A 888 -17.80 -17.83 -64.51
CA THR A 888 -18.18 -18.49 -65.77
C THR A 888 -17.23 -19.64 -66.14
N SER A 889 -15.99 -19.58 -65.69
CA SER A 889 -15.00 -20.66 -65.77
C SER A 889 -14.33 -20.92 -64.43
N LEU A 890 -13.80 -22.13 -64.26
CA LEU A 890 -12.96 -22.57 -63.15
C LEU A 890 -11.83 -23.44 -63.70
N LEU A 891 -10.59 -23.05 -63.46
CA LEU A 891 -9.40 -23.83 -63.84
C LEU A 891 -8.73 -24.37 -62.57
N ILE A 892 -8.69 -25.69 -62.43
CA ILE A 892 -7.82 -26.40 -61.51
C ILE A 892 -6.63 -26.91 -62.34
N GLY A 893 -5.55 -26.13 -62.39
CA GLY A 893 -4.33 -26.41 -63.13
C GLY A 893 -3.46 -27.48 -62.45
N ASN A 894 -2.30 -27.76 -63.05
CA ASN A 894 -1.38 -28.77 -62.54
C ASN A 894 -0.88 -28.41 -61.12
N GLY A 895 -0.95 -29.39 -60.22
CA GLY A 895 -0.69 -29.21 -58.78
C GLY A 895 -1.71 -28.37 -58.02
N GLY A 896 -2.76 -27.84 -58.68
CA GLY A 896 -3.90 -27.19 -58.02
C GLY A 896 -4.90 -28.20 -57.48
N THR A 897 -5.72 -27.79 -56.51
CA THR A 897 -6.76 -28.65 -55.92
C THR A 897 -8.10 -27.92 -55.75
N LEU A 898 -9.21 -28.57 -56.08
CA LEU A 898 -10.56 -28.21 -55.58
C LEU A 898 -10.93 -29.18 -54.46
N ARG A 899 -11.18 -28.67 -53.25
CA ARG A 899 -11.64 -29.44 -52.11
C ARG A 899 -13.07 -29.03 -51.74
N VAL A 900 -13.97 -29.99 -51.66
CA VAL A 900 -15.31 -29.80 -51.09
C VAL A 900 -15.43 -30.77 -49.92
N SER A 901 -15.77 -30.27 -48.72
CA SER A 901 -15.90 -31.14 -47.56
C SER A 901 -17.04 -30.74 -46.63
N ASN A 902 -17.87 -31.72 -46.25
CA ASN A 902 -19.02 -31.54 -45.36
C ASN A 902 -19.96 -30.39 -45.82
N ALA A 903 -20.19 -30.31 -47.14
CA ALA A 903 -20.89 -29.19 -47.77
C ALA A 903 -21.76 -29.65 -48.95
N THR A 904 -22.90 -28.99 -49.11
CA THR A 904 -23.69 -29.00 -50.36
C THR A 904 -23.19 -27.85 -51.23
N ALA A 905 -22.33 -28.13 -52.21
CA ALA A 905 -21.63 -27.11 -52.99
C ALA A 905 -22.09 -27.07 -54.44
N THR A 906 -22.13 -25.87 -55.03
CA THR A 906 -22.44 -25.67 -56.44
C THR A 906 -21.25 -25.06 -57.18
N VAL A 907 -20.91 -25.61 -58.34
CA VAL A 907 -19.93 -25.06 -59.27
C VAL A 907 -20.65 -24.74 -60.58
N GLY A 908 -21.08 -23.49 -60.76
CA GLY A 908 -21.82 -23.03 -61.94
C GLY A 908 -20.94 -22.79 -63.19
N ALA A 909 -19.62 -23.01 -63.07
CA ALA A 909 -18.63 -22.74 -64.11
C ALA A 909 -18.54 -23.85 -65.16
N VAL A 910 -17.99 -23.50 -66.33
CA VAL A 910 -17.22 -24.46 -67.15
C VAL A 910 -15.95 -24.83 -66.36
N LEU A 911 -15.78 -26.11 -66.03
CA LEU A 911 -14.68 -26.59 -65.19
C LEU A 911 -13.65 -27.35 -66.02
N THR A 912 -12.40 -26.89 -66.00
CA THR A 912 -11.25 -27.65 -66.52
C THR A 912 -10.35 -28.05 -65.36
N ASN A 913 -10.14 -29.35 -65.18
CA ASN A 913 -9.24 -29.90 -64.16
C ASN A 913 -8.08 -30.67 -64.77
N ALA A 914 -6.86 -30.19 -64.56
CA ALA A 914 -5.59 -30.87 -64.78
C ALA A 914 -4.83 -31.13 -63.45
N GLY A 915 -5.43 -30.80 -62.30
CA GLY A 915 -4.91 -31.04 -60.95
C GLY A 915 -5.71 -32.13 -60.23
N ALA A 916 -6.17 -31.84 -59.02
CA ALA A 916 -6.99 -32.75 -58.21
C ALA A 916 -8.34 -32.14 -57.81
N ILE A 917 -9.39 -32.94 -57.80
CA ILE A 917 -10.66 -32.65 -57.12
C ILE A 917 -10.83 -33.65 -55.98
N ARG A 918 -11.23 -33.17 -54.81
CA ARG A 918 -11.53 -33.97 -53.61
C ARG A 918 -12.91 -33.63 -53.08
N ALA A 919 -13.87 -34.53 -53.24
CA ALA A 919 -15.21 -34.44 -52.65
C ALA A 919 -15.29 -35.39 -51.45
N ILE A 920 -15.42 -34.84 -50.24
CA ILE A 920 -15.34 -35.62 -49.00
C ILE A 920 -16.59 -35.36 -48.15
N HIS A 921 -17.44 -36.36 -47.91
CA HIS A 921 -18.71 -36.18 -47.19
C HIS A 921 -19.55 -35.01 -47.76
N ALA A 922 -19.63 -34.90 -49.08
CA ALA A 922 -20.16 -33.74 -49.79
C ALA A 922 -21.30 -34.09 -50.75
N ASN A 923 -22.08 -33.07 -51.13
CA ASN A 923 -22.97 -33.13 -52.28
C ASN A 923 -22.59 -32.01 -53.24
N VAL A 924 -21.97 -32.35 -54.37
CA VAL A 924 -21.39 -31.39 -55.32
C VAL A 924 -22.20 -31.36 -56.60
N THR A 925 -22.67 -30.19 -57.01
CA THR A 925 -23.38 -30.00 -58.28
C THR A 925 -22.53 -29.16 -59.26
N TYR A 926 -22.17 -29.74 -60.39
CA TYR A 926 -21.48 -29.08 -61.50
C TYR A 926 -22.50 -28.64 -62.54
N GLY A 927 -22.70 -27.33 -62.66
CA GLY A 927 -23.68 -26.69 -63.55
C GLY A 927 -23.24 -26.69 -65.01
N GLY A 928 -21.99 -26.27 -65.25
CA GLY A 928 -21.40 -26.21 -66.59
C GLY A 928 -20.70 -27.53 -67.01
N PRO A 929 -20.27 -27.63 -68.28
CA PRO A 929 -19.45 -28.74 -68.76
C PRO A 929 -18.17 -28.92 -67.93
N VAL A 930 -17.77 -30.17 -67.74
CA VAL A 930 -16.58 -30.53 -66.95
C VAL A 930 -15.59 -31.31 -67.83
N VAL A 931 -14.33 -30.85 -67.87
CA VAL A 931 -13.22 -31.54 -68.51
C VAL A 931 -12.22 -32.01 -67.45
N MET A 932 -12.04 -33.32 -67.35
CA MET A 932 -11.21 -34.01 -66.37
C MET A 932 -9.97 -34.61 -67.02
N SER A 933 -8.85 -33.90 -66.95
CA SER A 933 -7.51 -34.38 -67.32
C SER A 933 -6.64 -34.72 -66.12
N GLY A 934 -7.05 -34.35 -64.92
CA GLY A 934 -6.44 -34.72 -63.64
C GLY A 934 -7.27 -35.73 -62.85
N LEU A 935 -7.00 -35.83 -61.55
CA LEU A 935 -7.68 -36.76 -60.63
C LEU A 935 -8.99 -36.18 -60.08
N TYR A 936 -10.04 -37.00 -60.02
CA TYR A 936 -11.19 -36.82 -59.13
C TYR A 936 -11.12 -37.88 -58.05
N HIS A 937 -11.25 -37.49 -56.79
CA HIS A 937 -11.31 -38.40 -55.66
C HIS A 937 -12.54 -38.08 -54.81
N SER A 938 -13.40 -39.07 -54.65
CA SER A 938 -14.66 -38.98 -53.89
C SER A 938 -14.60 -39.96 -52.72
N ASP A 939 -15.05 -39.54 -51.53
CA ASP A 939 -15.01 -40.36 -50.30
C ASP A 939 -15.96 -39.86 -49.17
N PRO A 940 -17.00 -40.62 -48.82
CA PRO A 940 -18.18 -40.86 -49.64
C PRO A 940 -18.94 -39.56 -49.91
N SER A 941 -19.29 -39.29 -51.17
CA SER A 941 -19.98 -38.07 -51.63
C SER A 941 -20.91 -38.34 -52.81
N THR A 942 -21.87 -37.44 -53.06
CA THR A 942 -22.68 -37.42 -54.28
C THR A 942 -22.22 -36.31 -55.21
N ASN A 943 -21.82 -36.65 -56.43
CA ASN A 943 -21.28 -35.72 -57.42
C ASN A 943 -22.20 -35.69 -58.63
N THR A 944 -22.97 -34.60 -58.78
CA THR A 944 -23.96 -34.43 -59.87
C THR A 944 -23.41 -33.55 -60.97
N PHE A 945 -23.36 -34.07 -62.20
CA PHE A 945 -22.97 -33.35 -63.40
C PHE A 945 -24.23 -33.04 -64.22
N THR A 946 -24.62 -31.76 -64.31
CA THR A 946 -25.83 -31.35 -65.06
C THR A 946 -25.57 -31.13 -66.56
N SER A 947 -24.30 -31.03 -66.93
CA SER A 947 -23.79 -30.97 -68.31
C SER A 947 -22.90 -32.19 -68.60
N ASN A 948 -22.34 -32.28 -69.81
CA ASN A 948 -21.41 -33.36 -70.16
C ASN A 948 -20.17 -33.37 -69.23
N LEU A 949 -19.75 -34.56 -68.82
CA LEU A 949 -18.42 -34.82 -68.26
C LEU A 949 -17.55 -35.45 -69.35
N THR A 950 -16.37 -34.88 -69.60
CA THR A 950 -15.34 -35.44 -70.48
C THR A 950 -14.11 -35.79 -69.65
N VAL A 951 -13.79 -37.07 -69.50
CA VAL A 951 -12.54 -37.56 -68.89
C VAL A 951 -11.54 -37.80 -70.01
N THR A 952 -10.42 -37.09 -70.02
CA THR A 952 -9.39 -37.23 -71.08
C THR A 952 -8.41 -38.36 -70.77
N ALA A 953 -7.51 -38.68 -71.70
CA ALA A 953 -6.54 -39.77 -71.58
C ALA A 953 -5.73 -39.81 -70.27
N SER A 954 -5.39 -38.65 -69.68
CA SER A 954 -4.66 -38.57 -68.41
C SER A 954 -5.56 -38.54 -67.17
N GLY A 955 -6.85 -38.21 -67.33
CA GLY A 955 -7.79 -38.05 -66.23
C GLY A 955 -8.15 -39.37 -65.54
N ALA A 956 -8.51 -39.30 -64.27
CA ALA A 956 -8.94 -40.45 -63.49
C ALA A 956 -10.08 -40.10 -62.53
N LEU A 957 -11.00 -41.04 -62.31
CA LEU A 957 -12.05 -40.94 -61.28
C LEU A 957 -11.80 -42.00 -60.21
N GLN A 958 -11.93 -41.63 -58.94
CA GLN A 958 -11.84 -42.50 -57.77
C GLN A 958 -13.07 -42.35 -56.89
N GLY A 959 -13.61 -43.47 -56.41
CA GLY A 959 -14.72 -43.51 -55.46
C GLY A 959 -14.71 -44.76 -54.58
N SER A 960 -15.07 -44.56 -53.32
CA SER A 960 -15.23 -45.56 -52.27
C SER A 960 -16.68 -46.06 -52.15
N ASN A 961 -16.94 -46.92 -51.15
CA ASN A 961 -18.29 -47.40 -50.87
C ASN A 961 -19.19 -46.26 -50.35
N GLY A 962 -20.33 -46.05 -51.01
CA GLY A 962 -21.27 -44.96 -50.72
C GLY A 962 -21.07 -43.71 -51.60
N ASP A 963 -20.04 -43.67 -52.44
CA ASP A 963 -19.89 -42.64 -53.47
C ASP A 963 -20.90 -42.81 -54.61
N ARG A 964 -21.38 -41.68 -55.14
CA ARG A 964 -22.32 -41.67 -56.28
C ARG A 964 -21.98 -40.58 -57.29
N PHE A 965 -21.67 -40.96 -58.52
CA PHE A 965 -21.47 -40.07 -59.65
C PHE A 965 -22.75 -40.04 -60.49
N VAL A 966 -23.45 -38.91 -60.51
CA VAL A 966 -24.77 -38.74 -61.15
C VAL A 966 -24.64 -37.89 -62.40
N PHE A 967 -25.01 -38.45 -63.56
CA PHE A 967 -24.94 -37.81 -64.87
C PHE A 967 -26.33 -37.46 -65.37
N ARG A 968 -26.57 -36.17 -65.65
CA ARG A 968 -27.82 -35.67 -66.27
C ARG A 968 -27.75 -35.52 -67.79
N GLN A 969 -26.56 -35.70 -68.37
CA GLN A 969 -26.26 -35.63 -69.79
C GLN A 969 -25.28 -36.77 -70.12
N ASN A 970 -24.28 -36.54 -70.98
CA ASN A 970 -23.35 -37.56 -71.46
C ASN A 970 -22.06 -37.67 -70.63
N LEU A 971 -21.47 -38.86 -70.62
CA LEU A 971 -20.14 -39.14 -70.08
C LEU A 971 -19.23 -39.59 -71.21
N LEU A 972 -18.26 -38.75 -71.59
CA LEU A 972 -17.22 -39.08 -72.56
C LEU A 972 -16.00 -39.56 -71.78
N MET A 973 -15.60 -40.81 -71.95
CA MET A 973 -14.56 -41.49 -71.19
C MET A 973 -13.41 -41.85 -72.13
N GLY A 974 -12.38 -41.01 -72.18
CA GLY A 974 -11.14 -41.24 -72.93
C GLY A 974 -9.96 -41.70 -72.08
N SER A 975 -10.14 -41.96 -70.78
CA SER A 975 -9.03 -42.26 -69.87
C SER A 975 -8.18 -43.47 -70.29
N THR A 976 -6.88 -43.40 -70.00
CA THR A 976 -5.94 -44.52 -70.08
C THR A 976 -5.19 -44.76 -68.76
N ASN A 977 -5.57 -44.04 -67.69
CA ASN A 977 -4.86 -43.97 -66.42
C ASN A 977 -5.24 -45.13 -65.46
N ARG A 978 -4.82 -46.35 -65.82
CA ARG A 978 -5.14 -47.62 -65.11
C ARG A 978 -4.48 -47.81 -63.73
N SER A 979 -3.71 -46.84 -63.25
CA SER A 979 -3.12 -46.88 -61.90
C SER A 979 -3.87 -46.00 -60.91
N GLN A 980 -4.73 -45.10 -61.40
CA GLN A 980 -5.49 -44.16 -60.57
C GLN A 980 -7.00 -44.23 -60.81
N PHE A 981 -7.48 -44.72 -61.95
CA PHE A 981 -8.93 -44.90 -62.17
C PHE A 981 -9.45 -46.10 -61.37
N ASP A 982 -10.35 -45.85 -60.42
CA ASP A 982 -10.99 -46.89 -59.60
C ASP A 982 -12.38 -46.45 -59.15
N LEU A 983 -13.41 -47.06 -59.73
CA LEU A 983 -14.81 -46.89 -59.30
C LEU A 983 -15.40 -48.23 -58.81
N SER A 984 -14.56 -49.20 -58.46
CA SER A 984 -14.95 -50.59 -58.14
C SER A 984 -15.88 -50.71 -56.91
N ALA A 985 -15.94 -49.69 -56.07
CA ALA A 985 -16.84 -49.62 -54.91
C ALA A 985 -17.92 -48.52 -55.03
N ALA A 986 -17.89 -47.70 -56.08
CA ALA A 986 -18.76 -46.54 -56.26
C ALA A 986 -19.94 -46.81 -57.20
N ALA A 987 -20.99 -45.99 -57.08
CA ALA A 987 -22.15 -46.03 -57.96
C ALA A 987 -22.07 -44.96 -59.07
N MET A 988 -22.17 -45.37 -60.32
CA MET A 988 -22.43 -44.50 -61.47
C MET A 988 -23.92 -44.49 -61.76
N ARG A 989 -24.55 -43.31 -61.86
CA ARG A 989 -25.99 -43.17 -62.13
C ARG A 989 -26.25 -42.25 -63.31
N PHE A 990 -27.06 -42.71 -64.25
CA PHE A 990 -27.64 -41.86 -65.31
C PHE A 990 -29.09 -41.54 -64.96
N ALA A 991 -29.46 -40.26 -64.98
CA ALA A 991 -30.80 -39.80 -64.60
C ALA A 991 -31.15 -38.44 -65.21
N ASP A 992 -32.38 -38.26 -65.66
CA ASP A 992 -32.89 -36.99 -66.19
C ASP A 992 -32.80 -35.81 -65.19
N ALA A 993 -33.00 -34.58 -65.66
CA ALA A 993 -33.07 -33.40 -64.81
C ALA A 993 -34.47 -33.17 -64.16
N GLY A 994 -35.33 -34.20 -64.10
CA GLY A 994 -36.75 -34.07 -63.74
C GLY A 994 -37.63 -33.55 -64.89
N GLY A 995 -37.32 -33.95 -66.13
CA GLY A 995 -37.95 -33.49 -67.36
C GLY A 995 -38.52 -34.60 -68.26
N GLY A 996 -38.36 -35.88 -67.90
CA GLY A 996 -38.79 -37.03 -68.69
C GLY A 996 -37.62 -37.79 -69.32
N PRO A 997 -37.89 -38.83 -70.13
CA PRO A 997 -36.89 -39.70 -70.75
C PRO A 997 -35.72 -38.94 -71.41
N THR A 998 -34.50 -39.14 -70.90
CA THR A 998 -33.27 -38.70 -71.58
C THR A 998 -32.46 -39.89 -72.09
N ASN A 999 -31.92 -39.74 -73.31
CA ASN A 999 -30.91 -40.63 -73.87
C ASN A 999 -29.54 -40.13 -73.42
N HIS A 1000 -28.83 -40.94 -72.64
CA HIS A 1000 -27.47 -40.69 -72.21
C HIS A 1000 -26.50 -41.48 -73.09
N VAL A 1001 -25.35 -40.87 -73.40
CA VAL A 1001 -24.22 -41.56 -74.03
C VAL A 1001 -23.09 -41.72 -73.01
N LEU A 1002 -22.64 -42.96 -72.83
CA LEU A 1002 -21.35 -43.29 -72.25
C LEU A 1002 -20.40 -43.66 -73.40
N ASP A 1003 -19.55 -42.72 -73.80
CA ASP A 1003 -18.63 -42.92 -74.92
C ASP A 1003 -17.27 -43.42 -74.44
N LEU A 1004 -16.91 -44.64 -74.84
CA LEU A 1004 -15.63 -45.29 -74.57
C LEU A 1004 -14.71 -45.29 -75.80
N SER A 1005 -15.09 -44.66 -76.92
CA SER A 1005 -14.38 -44.77 -78.21
C SER A 1005 -12.95 -44.22 -78.18
N GLU A 1006 -12.68 -43.20 -77.37
CA GLU A 1006 -11.33 -42.66 -77.13
C GLU A 1006 -10.56 -43.38 -76.01
N SER A 1007 -11.20 -44.29 -75.26
CA SER A 1007 -10.53 -45.02 -74.17
C SER A 1007 -9.65 -46.15 -74.68
N GLY A 1008 -8.49 -46.32 -74.06
CA GLY A 1008 -7.67 -47.52 -74.20
C GLY A 1008 -8.17 -48.69 -73.35
N ALA A 1009 -9.49 -48.87 -73.22
CA ALA A 1009 -10.13 -49.85 -72.35
C ALA A 1009 -10.11 -51.26 -72.95
N LEU A 1010 -8.90 -51.84 -73.10
CA LEU A 1010 -8.69 -53.19 -73.63
C LEU A 1010 -9.49 -54.23 -72.83
N ASP A 1011 -10.31 -55.01 -73.54
CA ASP A 1011 -10.72 -56.35 -73.16
C ASP A 1011 -9.46 -57.19 -72.86
N LEU A 1012 -9.36 -57.70 -71.63
CA LEU A 1012 -8.23 -58.52 -71.18
C LEU A 1012 -8.45 -60.02 -71.42
N GLY A 1013 -9.58 -60.40 -72.03
CA GLY A 1013 -9.91 -61.76 -72.41
C GLY A 1013 -10.02 -62.74 -71.24
N SER A 1014 -10.03 -64.03 -71.53
CA SER A 1014 -10.34 -65.12 -70.59
C SER A 1014 -9.37 -65.36 -69.42
N ASN A 1015 -8.42 -64.45 -69.16
CA ASN A 1015 -7.45 -64.53 -68.06
C ASN A 1015 -7.90 -63.86 -66.74
N TRP A 1016 -9.15 -63.42 -66.60
CA TRP A 1016 -9.64 -62.71 -65.39
C TRP A 1016 -9.75 -63.54 -64.10
N MET A 1017 -9.36 -64.81 -64.09
CA MET A 1017 -9.52 -65.68 -62.91
C MET A 1017 -8.57 -65.37 -61.73
N ASN A 1018 -7.74 -64.32 -61.80
CA ASN A 1018 -6.85 -63.92 -60.71
C ASN A 1018 -7.42 -62.74 -59.91
N VAL A 1019 -8.06 -63.05 -58.79
CA VAL A 1019 -8.69 -62.11 -57.84
C VAL A 1019 -7.72 -61.00 -57.38
N ALA A 1020 -6.41 -61.23 -57.42
CA ALA A 1020 -5.40 -60.22 -57.08
C ALA A 1020 -5.22 -59.09 -58.12
N GLN A 1021 -5.81 -59.19 -59.33
CA GLN A 1021 -5.73 -58.17 -60.39
C GLN A 1021 -7.04 -57.40 -60.62
N LEU A 1022 -8.07 -57.61 -59.79
CA LEU A 1022 -9.40 -56.98 -59.90
C LEU A 1022 -9.41 -55.44 -59.72
N ALA A 1023 -8.33 -54.83 -59.25
CA ALA A 1023 -8.42 -53.57 -58.51
C ALA A 1023 -8.45 -52.25 -59.31
N THR A 1024 -8.06 -52.18 -60.59
CA THR A 1024 -7.77 -50.85 -61.22
C THR A 1024 -8.04 -50.67 -62.73
N ASN A 1025 -8.92 -51.45 -63.38
CA ASN A 1025 -9.15 -51.29 -64.83
C ASN A 1025 -10.63 -51.26 -65.23
N PHE A 1026 -11.23 -50.05 -65.24
CA PHE A 1026 -12.59 -49.75 -65.70
C PHE A 1026 -13.73 -50.59 -65.08
N SER A 1027 -13.54 -51.02 -63.84
CA SER A 1027 -14.58 -51.63 -63.02
C SER A 1027 -15.42 -50.60 -62.27
N LEU A 1028 -16.74 -50.77 -62.30
CA LEU A 1028 -17.71 -50.07 -61.45
C LEU A 1028 -18.26 -51.01 -60.36
N GLY A 1029 -18.47 -50.50 -59.15
CA GLY A 1029 -19.20 -51.22 -58.11
C GLY A 1029 -20.68 -51.34 -58.44
N ARG A 1030 -21.30 -50.24 -58.90
CA ARG A 1030 -22.70 -50.21 -59.35
C ARG A 1030 -22.87 -49.31 -60.57
N LEU A 1031 -23.66 -49.74 -61.54
CA LEU A 1031 -24.22 -48.91 -62.60
C LEU A 1031 -25.73 -48.82 -62.39
N GLU A 1032 -26.27 -47.61 -62.36
CA GLU A 1032 -27.69 -47.32 -62.17
C GLU A 1032 -28.27 -46.53 -63.34
N LEU A 1033 -29.46 -46.90 -63.80
CA LEU A 1033 -30.24 -46.13 -64.76
C LEU A 1033 -31.59 -45.76 -64.14
N ALA A 1034 -31.90 -44.46 -64.08
CA ALA A 1034 -33.18 -44.01 -63.56
C ALA A 1034 -34.33 -44.39 -64.51
N LEU A 1035 -35.44 -44.86 -63.95
CA LEU A 1035 -36.66 -45.24 -64.67
C LEU A 1035 -37.02 -44.25 -65.79
N GLY A 1036 -37.25 -44.80 -66.99
CA GLY A 1036 -37.60 -44.04 -68.19
C GLY A 1036 -36.43 -43.46 -68.98
N ASN A 1037 -35.18 -43.60 -68.52
CA ASN A 1037 -34.00 -43.16 -69.28
C ASN A 1037 -33.43 -44.31 -70.13
N ARG A 1038 -32.64 -43.95 -71.14
CA ARG A 1038 -31.91 -44.87 -72.02
C ARG A 1038 -30.42 -44.55 -71.97
N LEU A 1039 -29.57 -45.57 -71.93
CA LEU A 1039 -28.12 -45.44 -71.93
C LEU A 1039 -27.52 -46.17 -73.13
N GLN A 1040 -26.89 -45.41 -74.02
CA GLN A 1040 -26.07 -45.94 -75.10
C GLN A 1040 -24.61 -45.98 -74.65
N ILE A 1041 -23.96 -47.13 -74.76
CA ILE A 1041 -22.54 -47.31 -74.48
C ILE A 1041 -21.81 -47.57 -75.81
N THR A 1042 -21.11 -46.54 -76.32
CA THR A 1042 -20.33 -46.61 -77.57
C THR A 1042 -18.88 -46.98 -77.28
N GLY A 1043 -18.18 -47.66 -78.20
CA GLY A 1043 -16.78 -48.02 -78.00
C GLY A 1043 -16.06 -48.56 -79.23
N GLY A 1044 -14.75 -48.78 -79.08
CA GLY A 1044 -13.88 -49.36 -80.11
C GLY A 1044 -13.87 -50.89 -80.11
N VAL A 1045 -13.35 -51.49 -81.19
CA VAL A 1045 -13.19 -52.94 -81.32
C VAL A 1045 -12.25 -53.47 -80.22
N GLY A 1046 -12.77 -54.35 -79.37
CA GLY A 1046 -12.02 -54.90 -78.23
C GLY A 1046 -12.14 -54.08 -76.95
N ASN A 1047 -13.13 -53.18 -76.83
CA ASN A 1047 -13.47 -52.55 -75.56
C ASN A 1047 -14.51 -53.38 -74.78
N ALA A 1048 -14.38 -53.41 -73.46
CA ALA A 1048 -15.29 -54.09 -72.54
C ALA A 1048 -15.42 -53.33 -71.21
N PHE A 1049 -16.54 -53.50 -70.52
CA PHE A 1049 -16.88 -52.77 -69.29
C PHE A 1049 -17.29 -53.72 -68.16
N TYR A 1050 -16.87 -53.46 -66.93
CA TYR A 1050 -17.13 -54.34 -65.78
C TYR A 1050 -17.99 -53.64 -64.74
N VAL A 1051 -19.07 -54.28 -64.33
CA VAL A 1051 -20.01 -53.77 -63.32
C VAL A 1051 -20.24 -54.86 -62.28
N GLY A 1052 -20.24 -54.52 -61.00
CA GLY A 1052 -20.77 -55.38 -59.95
C GLY A 1052 -22.30 -55.48 -60.08
N ALA A 1053 -23.00 -54.52 -59.47
CA ALA A 1053 -24.47 -54.41 -59.52
C ALA A 1053 -24.95 -53.52 -60.69
N LEU A 1054 -25.84 -54.03 -61.53
CA LEU A 1054 -26.47 -53.33 -62.65
C LEU A 1054 -27.96 -53.08 -62.35
N ASP A 1055 -28.26 -51.90 -61.81
CA ASP A 1055 -29.61 -51.49 -61.42
C ASP A 1055 -30.30 -50.71 -62.54
N LEU A 1056 -31.16 -51.39 -63.30
CA LEU A 1056 -31.95 -50.79 -64.38
C LEU A 1056 -33.34 -50.32 -63.91
N GLY A 1057 -33.53 -50.07 -62.62
CA GLY A 1057 -34.78 -49.56 -62.06
C GLY A 1057 -35.92 -50.59 -62.00
N GLY A 1058 -35.60 -51.88 -61.87
CA GLY A 1058 -36.58 -52.97 -61.76
C GLY A 1058 -37.24 -53.38 -63.09
N LEU A 1059 -36.55 -53.15 -64.20
CA LEU A 1059 -37.00 -53.60 -65.53
C LEU A 1059 -36.67 -55.08 -65.74
N GLY A 1060 -37.69 -55.90 -65.96
CA GLY A 1060 -37.50 -57.32 -66.32
C GLY A 1060 -36.86 -57.52 -67.69
N THR A 1061 -36.31 -58.72 -67.91
CA THR A 1061 -35.49 -59.14 -69.08
C THR A 1061 -36.01 -58.69 -70.45
N ASN A 1062 -37.32 -58.62 -70.64
CA ASN A 1062 -37.95 -58.28 -71.92
C ASN A 1062 -37.86 -56.80 -72.30
N ALA A 1063 -37.38 -55.94 -71.40
CA ALA A 1063 -37.29 -54.48 -71.61
C ALA A 1063 -35.86 -53.97 -71.84
N LEU A 1064 -34.82 -54.82 -71.75
CA LEU A 1064 -33.41 -54.41 -71.79
C LEU A 1064 -33.06 -53.57 -73.03
N ALA A 1065 -33.46 -54.02 -74.23
CA ALA A 1065 -33.23 -53.29 -75.49
C ALA A 1065 -34.03 -51.98 -75.65
N SER A 1066 -34.91 -51.63 -74.70
CA SER A 1066 -35.59 -50.33 -74.68
C SER A 1066 -34.82 -49.26 -73.89
N VAL A 1067 -33.86 -49.68 -73.06
CA VAL A 1067 -33.11 -48.81 -72.14
C VAL A 1067 -31.58 -48.93 -72.25
N LEU A 1068 -31.06 -49.96 -72.91
CA LEU A 1068 -29.63 -50.14 -73.17
C LEU A 1068 -29.37 -50.35 -74.67
N ASP A 1069 -28.38 -49.62 -75.19
CA ASP A 1069 -27.73 -49.89 -76.47
C ASP A 1069 -26.24 -50.12 -76.20
N LEU A 1070 -25.67 -51.24 -76.67
CA LEU A 1070 -24.32 -51.67 -76.33
C LEU A 1070 -23.50 -51.96 -77.60
N ASP A 1071 -22.53 -51.10 -77.93
CA ASP A 1071 -21.49 -51.41 -78.93
C ASP A 1071 -20.35 -52.28 -78.37
N VAL A 1072 -20.31 -52.44 -77.05
CA VAL A 1072 -19.26 -53.11 -76.29
C VAL A 1072 -19.85 -54.16 -75.35
N ASN A 1073 -19.06 -55.16 -74.98
CA ASN A 1073 -19.51 -56.14 -73.99
C ASN A 1073 -19.53 -55.53 -72.59
N LEU A 1074 -20.67 -55.59 -71.91
CA LEU A 1074 -20.82 -55.20 -70.51
C LEU A 1074 -20.96 -56.45 -69.65
N TYR A 1075 -20.02 -56.64 -68.74
CA TYR A 1075 -19.96 -57.80 -67.86
C TYR A 1075 -20.52 -57.45 -66.48
N TYR A 1076 -21.41 -58.29 -65.96
CA TYR A 1076 -22.09 -58.09 -64.67
C TYR A 1076 -21.90 -59.28 -63.70
N ASP A 1077 -21.90 -59.04 -62.39
CA ASP A 1077 -21.85 -60.11 -61.38
C ASP A 1077 -23.23 -60.78 -61.24
N PRO A 1078 -23.44 -62.04 -61.64
CA PRO A 1078 -24.74 -62.70 -61.54
C PRO A 1078 -25.17 -63.01 -60.10
N THR A 1079 -24.29 -62.81 -59.10
CA THR A 1079 -24.58 -63.05 -57.68
C THR A 1079 -25.02 -61.81 -56.90
N ALA A 1080 -24.89 -60.61 -57.50
CA ALA A 1080 -25.40 -59.36 -56.91
C ALA A 1080 -26.94 -59.37 -56.89
N ILE A 1081 -27.54 -58.89 -55.79
CA ILE A 1081 -28.99 -58.97 -55.58
C ILE A 1081 -29.78 -58.11 -56.56
N GLU A 1082 -29.20 -56.99 -57.01
CA GLU A 1082 -29.73 -56.13 -58.07
C GLU A 1082 -29.81 -56.83 -59.44
N ASN A 1083 -28.98 -57.85 -59.68
CA ASN A 1083 -28.87 -58.55 -60.95
C ASN A 1083 -29.73 -59.81 -61.02
N ALA A 1084 -30.49 -60.15 -59.97
CA ALA A 1084 -31.28 -61.38 -59.89
C ALA A 1084 -32.27 -61.54 -61.05
N ASP A 1085 -32.86 -60.44 -61.51
CA ASP A 1085 -33.81 -60.42 -62.63
C ASP A 1085 -33.16 -60.72 -64.00
N LEU A 1086 -31.83 -60.64 -64.12
CA LEU A 1086 -31.07 -61.01 -65.33
C LEU A 1086 -30.80 -62.54 -65.42
N GLY A 1087 -31.13 -63.30 -64.39
CA GLY A 1087 -31.08 -64.77 -64.39
C GLY A 1087 -29.70 -65.39 -64.62
N GLY A 1088 -28.61 -64.61 -64.60
CA GLY A 1088 -27.28 -65.07 -64.98
C GLY A 1088 -27.15 -65.45 -66.46
N LEU A 1089 -27.94 -64.83 -67.34
CA LEU A 1089 -27.93 -65.07 -68.78
C LEU A 1089 -27.14 -64.02 -69.56
N THR A 1090 -26.64 -64.40 -70.73
CA THR A 1090 -26.14 -63.46 -71.75
C THR A 1090 -27.30 -62.90 -72.57
N TYR A 1091 -27.29 -61.61 -72.85
CA TYR A 1091 -28.25 -60.93 -73.72
C TYR A 1091 -27.51 -60.24 -74.87
N ASP A 1092 -27.72 -60.73 -76.09
CA ASP A 1092 -27.14 -60.15 -77.30
C ASP A 1092 -28.04 -59.02 -77.86
N PHE A 1093 -27.46 -57.87 -78.15
CA PHE A 1093 -28.19 -56.70 -78.65
C PHE A 1093 -28.05 -56.61 -80.17
N ALA A 1094 -28.68 -57.50 -80.93
CA ALA A 1094 -28.39 -57.76 -82.37
C ALA A 1094 -28.32 -56.58 -83.37
N GLU A 1095 -28.74 -55.36 -82.99
CA GLU A 1095 -28.56 -54.12 -83.77
C GLU A 1095 -27.26 -53.36 -83.45
N TRP A 1096 -26.55 -53.74 -82.38
CA TRP A 1096 -25.32 -53.16 -81.84
C TRP A 1096 -24.30 -54.27 -81.55
N ASN A 1097 -23.00 -53.99 -81.61
CA ASN A 1097 -21.98 -55.07 -81.64
C ASN A 1097 -21.62 -55.69 -80.27
N GLY A 1098 -22.30 -55.29 -79.19
CA GLY A 1098 -22.05 -55.75 -77.82
C GLY A 1098 -23.13 -56.63 -77.21
N ALA A 1099 -22.77 -57.32 -76.14
CA ALA A 1099 -23.66 -58.14 -75.32
C ALA A 1099 -23.58 -57.78 -73.83
N LEU A 1100 -24.66 -58.03 -73.10
CA LEU A 1100 -24.67 -58.04 -71.63
C LEU A 1100 -24.35 -59.45 -71.17
N VAL A 1101 -23.22 -59.66 -70.49
CA VAL A 1101 -22.62 -60.99 -70.24
C VAL A 1101 -22.42 -61.23 -68.74
N PRO A 1102 -22.80 -62.40 -68.18
CA PRO A 1102 -22.55 -62.73 -66.78
C PRO A 1102 -21.07 -63.07 -66.54
N LEU A 1103 -20.50 -62.59 -65.44
CA LEU A 1103 -19.12 -62.92 -65.04
C LEU A 1103 -19.04 -64.38 -64.52
N ALA A 1104 -18.13 -65.18 -65.09
CA ALA A 1104 -17.95 -66.57 -64.68
C ALA A 1104 -17.07 -66.68 -63.41
N ILE A 1105 -17.70 -66.91 -62.26
CA ILE A 1105 -17.00 -67.11 -60.97
C ILE A 1105 -16.56 -68.59 -60.85
N PRO A 1106 -15.29 -68.91 -60.54
CA PRO A 1106 -14.87 -70.27 -60.21
C PRO A 1106 -15.50 -70.75 -58.89
N GLU A 1107 -15.97 -72.00 -58.83
CA GLU A 1107 -16.45 -72.59 -57.56
C GLU A 1107 -15.34 -72.55 -56.48
N PRO A 1108 -15.69 -72.28 -55.20
CA PRO A 1108 -14.70 -72.14 -54.13
C PRO A 1108 -13.98 -73.48 -53.85
N SER A 1109 -12.66 -73.49 -54.05
CA SER A 1109 -11.83 -74.68 -53.78
C SER A 1109 -11.77 -75.03 -52.28
N PRO A 1110 -11.89 -76.31 -51.88
CA PRO A 1110 -12.16 -76.71 -50.50
C PRO A 1110 -10.89 -76.81 -49.61
N LEU A 1111 -10.03 -75.78 -49.59
CA LEU A 1111 -8.67 -75.89 -49.05
C LEU A 1111 -8.21 -74.78 -48.08
N LEU A 1112 -9.06 -74.38 -47.11
CA LEU A 1112 -8.57 -73.81 -45.85
C LEU A 1112 -9.54 -73.93 -44.65
N ILE A 1113 -9.68 -75.15 -44.10
CA ILE A 1113 -10.13 -75.35 -42.70
C ILE A 1113 -9.06 -76.15 -41.95
N VAL A 1114 -8.05 -75.44 -41.44
CA VAL A 1114 -7.14 -75.90 -40.38
C VAL A 1114 -6.75 -74.65 -39.58
N GLY A 1115 -7.08 -74.56 -38.29
CA GLY A 1115 -6.56 -73.45 -37.47
C GLY A 1115 -7.29 -73.06 -36.18
N ALA A 1116 -8.50 -73.56 -35.89
CA ALA A 1116 -9.18 -73.24 -34.64
C ALA A 1116 -9.99 -74.42 -34.06
N GLY A 1117 -9.49 -74.98 -32.96
CA GLY A 1117 -10.28 -75.72 -31.96
C GLY A 1117 -10.81 -77.11 -32.35
N LEU A 1118 -10.15 -78.16 -31.85
CA LEU A 1118 -10.85 -79.42 -31.57
C LEU A 1118 -12.00 -79.13 -30.58
N THR A 1119 -13.23 -79.57 -30.87
CA THR A 1119 -13.96 -80.51 -29.99
C THR A 1119 -15.34 -80.94 -30.56
N LEU A 1120 -15.74 -82.17 -30.22
CA LEU A 1120 -17.08 -82.77 -30.32
C LEU A 1120 -17.71 -83.00 -31.72
N LEU A 1121 -17.51 -84.23 -32.21
CA LEU A 1121 -18.58 -85.23 -32.44
C LEU A 1121 -19.89 -84.81 -33.17
N GLY A 1122 -20.10 -85.40 -34.35
CA GLY A 1122 -21.31 -86.21 -34.54
C GLY A 1122 -22.32 -85.84 -35.64
N SER A 1123 -22.23 -86.59 -36.76
CA SER A 1123 -23.37 -87.24 -37.45
C SER A 1123 -24.17 -86.52 -38.57
N LEU A 1124 -24.43 -87.32 -39.63
CA LEU A 1124 -25.56 -87.32 -40.59
C LEU A 1124 -25.69 -86.16 -41.61
N ARG A 1125 -25.41 -86.40 -42.91
CA ARG A 1125 -26.40 -86.80 -43.96
C ARG A 1125 -27.67 -85.90 -43.97
N ARG A 1126 -28.02 -85.21 -45.06
CA ARG A 1126 -28.62 -85.82 -46.29
C ARG A 1126 -28.78 -84.82 -47.46
N ARG A 1127 -28.71 -85.32 -48.71
CA ARG A 1127 -29.15 -84.65 -49.96
C ARG A 1127 -30.64 -84.26 -49.97
N LYS A 1128 -30.97 -83.20 -50.72
CA LYS A 1128 -31.80 -83.17 -51.97
C LYS A 1128 -31.77 -81.73 -52.52
N ARG A 1129 -31.43 -81.45 -53.80
CA ARG A 1129 -32.18 -81.69 -55.06
C ARG A 1129 -33.59 -81.12 -55.06
N GLY A 1130 -33.74 -80.03 -55.80
CA GLY A 1130 -34.95 -79.28 -56.16
C GLY A 1130 -34.46 -78.22 -57.12
#